data_AF-A0A8F4J4K2-F1
#
_entry.id   AF-A0A8F4J4K2-F1
#
_cell.length_a   1.000
_cell.length_b   1.000
_cell.length_c   1.000
_cell.angle_alpha   90.00
_cell.angle_beta   90.00
_cell.angle_gamma   90.00
#
_symmetry.space_group_name_H-M   'P 1'
#
loop_
_entity.id
_entity.type
_entity.pdbx_description
1 polymer ?
#
loop_
_entity_poly.entity_id
_entity_poly.type
_entity_poly.pdbx_seq_one_letter_code
_entity_poly.pdbx_strand_id
1 'polypeptide(L)'
;MSDAAAPTPATARPAGTDAAGPKGLVARVPAPVRREARALAELFALTGFAIAQPLYDVFGKAPDQFIFRGAVRDDILAFAAIVLVVPTLVLWVAEVAVGLVSTSARRVVHVGFLGLLVAAFAMSALRGLVGDGLLLAALAVAVGAFAGWLYVKTTGMRIWLSFASLAPPVFCALFLLVSQTSQLLTDPNAAGDVQVGKPAPVVMIVFDELPLNSLMDQDGKIDAALFPHFAELAGQSHWFRNTTSVSNFTWDAVPSIATGREPRDYTTPTAQSHPKNLFTLLGGSMQLKVTESVTRLCPTSLCELQVPHEGGLDGILRDARKVLAQRITPDPSDEDPVAGLVDQGATAAESKPATGTAATANGRAQSFIDGLTDDSNTLHFLHVLLPHIPFRYLPDGTQYAGPDPDLGRDGDTWKDQPGLVQLGRQRHLLQLTYADSVLGQVMDAMKATGLYDDALFTVVADHGISFQSGQGIRGLDVDKPIDDSVAADVMWVPFFLKEPGQTEGVVNDDNVETIDVLPTMADALDVKIPWHVDGRSALEQAPRTTRKKAMHLADVDSKGVLAGKAYTLDEDAGWKLMVARGVDTFVPQSGKDRLYRIGEHPELFGTEVDADHDATLTPIDGLLDATSDASDVDPASGSVPALVRAIVDKVPAGSPVAVAVNGTIWSTVDAYTDGDHVSVAAIVPDRAFTKGKNAVTFYRVG
;
A
#
# COMPACT_ATOMS: atom_id res chain seq x y z
N MET A 1 -21.57 4.52 -110.34
CA MET A 1 -22.96 4.90 -110.72
C MET A 1 -23.76 5.04 -109.43
N SER A 2 -24.63 6.04 -109.25
CA SER A 2 -24.74 7.33 -109.93
C SER A 2 -25.56 8.26 -109.02
N ASP A 3 -25.34 9.55 -109.17
CA ASP A 3 -26.02 10.66 -108.50
C ASP A 3 -27.55 10.59 -108.31
N ALA A 4 -27.95 11.01 -107.10
CA ALA A 4 -28.90 12.12 -106.84
C ALA A 4 -30.43 11.93 -106.84
N ALA A 5 -31.03 12.94 -106.18
CA ALA A 5 -32.42 13.43 -106.17
C ALA A 5 -33.43 12.79 -105.18
N ALA A 6 -33.58 13.49 -104.04
CA ALA A 6 -34.79 13.55 -103.20
C ALA A 6 -35.77 14.62 -103.79
N PRO A 7 -36.80 15.19 -103.09
CA PRO A 7 -37.40 14.93 -101.77
C PRO A 7 -38.95 14.73 -101.87
N THR A 8 -39.84 14.75 -100.85
CA THR A 8 -40.07 15.68 -99.71
C THR A 8 -41.16 15.13 -98.72
N PRO A 9 -41.55 15.84 -97.62
CA PRO A 9 -41.49 15.43 -96.20
C PRO A 9 -42.80 14.74 -95.69
N ALA A 10 -43.13 14.53 -94.39
CA ALA A 10 -42.69 15.01 -93.06
C ALA A 10 -43.08 13.97 -91.96
N THR A 11 -42.88 14.10 -90.63
CA THR A 11 -42.41 15.19 -89.75
C THR A 11 -41.25 14.73 -88.83
N ALA A 12 -41.37 14.76 -87.48
CA ALA A 12 -40.28 14.40 -86.55
C ALA A 12 -40.71 13.91 -85.15
N ARG A 13 -39.98 12.90 -84.64
CA ARG A 13 -39.70 12.49 -83.23
C ARG A 13 -38.85 11.19 -83.28
N PRO A 14 -38.15 10.76 -82.21
CA PRO A 14 -37.28 11.49 -81.26
C PRO A 14 -35.86 10.86 -81.18
N ALA A 15 -34.86 11.53 -80.59
CA ALA A 15 -33.60 10.88 -80.13
C ALA A 15 -32.81 11.78 -79.16
N GLY A 16 -32.03 11.20 -78.24
CA GLY A 16 -31.13 11.95 -77.36
C GLY A 16 -30.80 11.30 -76.01
N THR A 17 -30.41 10.03 -75.99
CA THR A 17 -29.80 9.39 -74.81
C THR A 17 -28.29 9.50 -74.87
N ASP A 18 -27.64 9.98 -73.81
CA ASP A 18 -26.22 9.72 -73.55
C ASP A 18 -25.94 9.55 -72.05
N ALA A 19 -24.87 8.83 -71.74
CA ALA A 19 -24.74 8.08 -70.49
C ALA A 19 -24.49 8.91 -69.21
N ALA A 20 -25.15 8.50 -68.12
CA ALA A 20 -24.80 8.89 -66.75
C ALA A 20 -24.41 7.64 -65.94
N GLY A 21 -23.15 7.55 -65.50
CA GLY A 21 -22.67 6.45 -64.65
C GLY A 21 -23.29 6.49 -63.24
N PRO A 22 -23.49 5.33 -62.58
CA PRO A 22 -24.13 5.26 -61.28
C PRO A 22 -23.24 5.86 -60.18
N LYS A 23 -23.70 6.96 -59.56
CA LYS A 23 -23.08 7.51 -58.35
C LYS A 23 -23.37 6.58 -57.16
N GLY A 24 -22.32 5.99 -56.60
CA GLY A 24 -22.40 5.12 -55.42
C GLY A 24 -23.05 5.83 -54.23
N LEU A 25 -24.02 5.16 -53.60
CA LEU A 25 -24.86 5.71 -52.54
C LEU A 25 -24.19 5.58 -51.16
N VAL A 26 -23.27 6.50 -50.84
CA VAL A 26 -22.83 6.69 -49.44
C VAL A 26 -23.66 7.80 -48.81
N ALA A 27 -24.55 7.45 -47.88
CA ALA A 27 -25.41 8.41 -47.19
C ALA A 27 -24.57 9.45 -46.43
N ARG A 28 -24.69 10.73 -46.79
CA ARG A 28 -23.93 11.82 -46.16
C ARG A 28 -24.52 12.15 -44.79
N VAL A 29 -23.82 11.76 -43.71
CA VAL A 29 -24.13 12.11 -42.32
C VAL A 29 -24.42 13.61 -42.17
N PRO A 30 -25.45 14.06 -41.42
CA PRO A 30 -25.77 15.47 -41.24
C PRO A 30 -24.58 16.30 -40.71
N ALA A 31 -24.51 17.56 -41.12
CA ALA A 31 -23.45 18.50 -40.68
C ALA A 31 -23.35 18.69 -39.14
N PRO A 32 -24.46 18.83 -38.36
CA PRO A 32 -24.34 18.94 -36.90
C PRO A 32 -23.79 17.65 -36.27
N VAL A 33 -24.27 16.47 -36.71
CA VAL A 33 -23.77 15.17 -36.20
C VAL A 33 -22.26 15.01 -36.46
N ARG A 34 -21.78 15.44 -37.64
CA ARG A 34 -20.32 15.44 -37.93
C ARG A 34 -19.52 16.44 -37.09
N ARG A 35 -20.12 17.53 -36.61
CA ARG A 35 -19.48 18.46 -35.68
C ARG A 35 -19.38 17.84 -34.29
N GLU A 36 -20.46 17.22 -33.78
CA GLU A 36 -20.46 16.58 -32.47
C GLU A 36 -19.49 15.41 -32.41
N ALA A 37 -19.55 14.50 -33.38
CA ALA A 37 -18.64 13.35 -33.45
C ALA A 37 -17.16 13.78 -33.49
N ARG A 38 -16.85 14.91 -34.16
CA ARG A 38 -15.51 15.48 -34.18
C ARG A 38 -15.10 16.04 -32.83
N ALA A 39 -15.92 16.89 -32.22
CA ALA A 39 -15.60 17.51 -30.93
C ALA A 39 -15.41 16.44 -29.84
N LEU A 40 -16.28 15.43 -29.83
CA LEU A 40 -16.16 14.27 -28.96
C LEU A 40 -14.86 13.50 -29.21
N ALA A 41 -14.49 13.21 -30.46
CA ALA A 41 -13.24 12.51 -30.78
C ALA A 41 -11.98 13.31 -30.42
N GLU A 42 -12.00 14.64 -30.60
CA GLU A 42 -10.88 15.54 -30.26
C GLU A 42 -10.70 15.65 -28.73
N LEU A 43 -11.79 15.70 -27.96
CA LEU A 43 -11.76 15.59 -26.49
C LEU A 43 -11.33 14.20 -26.01
N PHE A 44 -11.84 13.14 -26.64
CA PHE A 44 -11.53 11.73 -26.30
C PHE A 44 -10.05 11.44 -26.47
N ALA A 45 -9.44 11.93 -27.56
CA ALA A 45 -8.00 11.85 -27.77
C ALA A 45 -7.23 12.49 -26.60
N LEU A 46 -7.51 13.76 -26.29
CA LEU A 46 -6.73 14.51 -25.30
C LEU A 46 -6.97 14.07 -23.86
N THR A 47 -8.20 13.71 -23.47
CA THR A 47 -8.46 13.08 -22.17
C THR A 47 -7.78 11.70 -22.07
N GLY A 48 -7.66 10.98 -23.18
CA GLY A 48 -6.88 9.75 -23.26
C GLY A 48 -5.39 9.96 -22.95
N PHE A 49 -4.76 11.01 -23.50
CA PHE A 49 -3.36 11.33 -23.21
C PHE A 49 -3.14 11.99 -21.84
N ALA A 50 -4.04 12.88 -21.41
CA ALA A 50 -3.86 13.67 -20.18
C ALA A 50 -4.38 12.97 -18.90
N ILE A 51 -5.24 11.97 -19.03
CA ILE A 51 -5.90 11.30 -17.89
C ILE A 51 -5.78 9.78 -18.01
N ALA A 52 -6.29 9.19 -19.10
CA ALA A 52 -6.43 7.73 -19.17
C ALA A 52 -5.08 7.00 -19.25
N GLN A 53 -4.14 7.47 -20.09
CA GLN A 53 -2.83 6.85 -20.23
C GLN A 53 -1.98 6.96 -18.95
N PRO A 54 -1.86 8.14 -18.28
CA PRO A 54 -1.13 8.22 -17.01
C PRO A 54 -1.74 7.34 -15.91
N LEU A 55 -3.07 7.30 -15.80
CA LEU A 55 -3.74 6.44 -14.81
C LEU A 55 -3.54 4.95 -15.14
N TYR A 56 -3.71 4.53 -16.39
CA TYR A 56 -3.46 3.13 -16.78
C TYR A 56 -2.00 2.70 -16.70
N ASP A 57 -1.05 3.62 -16.84
CA ASP A 57 0.36 3.32 -16.66
C ASP A 57 0.71 3.08 -15.18
N VAL A 58 0.16 3.89 -14.26
CA VAL A 58 0.31 3.70 -12.81
C VAL A 58 -0.46 2.48 -12.32
N PHE A 59 -1.78 2.48 -12.48
CA PHE A 59 -2.66 1.40 -12.01
C PHE A 59 -2.47 0.09 -12.77
N GLY A 60 -1.84 0.09 -13.95
CA GLY A 60 -1.45 -1.13 -14.67
C GLY A 60 -0.19 -1.81 -14.11
N LYS A 61 0.61 -1.08 -13.33
CA LYS A 61 1.82 -1.57 -12.64
C LYS A 61 1.61 -1.79 -11.14
N ALA A 62 0.45 -1.36 -10.61
CA ALA A 62 0.06 -1.45 -9.21
C ALA A 62 -1.20 -2.32 -9.01
N PRO A 63 -1.14 -3.65 -9.23
CA PRO A 63 -2.23 -4.58 -8.93
C PRO A 63 -2.59 -4.64 -7.43
N ASP A 64 -1.62 -4.39 -6.55
CA ASP A 64 -1.76 -4.24 -5.09
C ASP A 64 -2.86 -3.23 -4.71
N GLN A 65 -2.93 -2.09 -5.39
CA GLN A 65 -3.96 -1.06 -5.14
C GLN A 65 -5.39 -1.58 -5.39
N PHE A 66 -5.57 -2.52 -6.32
CA PHE A 66 -6.85 -3.18 -6.56
C PHE A 66 -7.11 -4.29 -5.54
N ILE A 67 -6.08 -5.08 -5.21
CA ILE A 67 -6.17 -6.16 -4.21
C ILE A 67 -6.54 -5.58 -2.84
N PHE A 68 -5.84 -4.54 -2.40
CA PHE A 68 -6.03 -3.88 -1.12
C PHE A 68 -7.45 -3.32 -0.97
N ARG A 69 -7.97 -2.63 -1.99
CA ARG A 69 -9.36 -2.12 -2.00
C ARG A 69 -10.44 -3.21 -2.11
N GLY A 70 -10.05 -4.48 -2.18
CA GLY A 70 -10.95 -5.62 -2.31
C GLY A 70 -11.64 -5.70 -3.67
N ALA A 71 -10.99 -5.19 -4.72
CA ALA A 71 -11.63 -5.01 -6.02
C ALA A 71 -11.78 -6.33 -6.78
N VAL A 72 -13.00 -6.58 -7.22
CA VAL A 72 -13.32 -7.74 -8.07
C VAL A 72 -13.12 -7.39 -9.55
N ARG A 73 -13.19 -8.40 -10.41
CA ARG A 73 -13.05 -8.25 -11.87
C ARG A 73 -13.91 -7.14 -12.44
N ASP A 74 -15.15 -7.03 -11.97
CA ASP A 74 -16.11 -6.04 -12.45
C ASP A 74 -15.75 -4.60 -12.02
N ASP A 75 -15.11 -4.41 -10.86
CA ASP A 75 -14.58 -3.11 -10.44
C ASP A 75 -13.43 -2.66 -11.35
N ILE A 76 -12.51 -3.56 -11.72
CA ILE A 76 -11.38 -3.25 -12.62
C ILE A 76 -11.90 -2.87 -14.02
N LEU A 77 -12.91 -3.58 -14.52
CA LEU A 77 -13.58 -3.26 -15.79
C LEU A 77 -14.37 -1.94 -15.71
N ALA A 78 -15.04 -1.67 -14.59
CA ALA A 78 -15.75 -0.41 -14.37
C ALA A 78 -14.77 0.77 -14.26
N PHE A 79 -13.64 0.62 -13.57
CA PHE A 79 -12.57 1.60 -13.51
C PHE A 79 -12.05 1.95 -14.91
N ALA A 80 -11.72 0.94 -15.73
CA ALA A 80 -11.29 1.14 -17.11
C ALA A 80 -12.38 1.78 -18.00
N ALA A 81 -13.66 1.49 -17.77
CA ALA A 81 -14.74 2.18 -18.48
C ALA A 81 -14.86 3.65 -18.05
N ILE A 82 -14.79 3.92 -16.74
CA ILE A 82 -14.96 5.26 -16.14
C ILE A 82 -13.82 6.18 -16.56
N VAL A 83 -12.57 5.76 -16.37
CA VAL A 83 -11.37 6.55 -16.71
C VAL A 83 -11.30 6.88 -18.21
N LEU A 84 -11.71 5.94 -19.07
CA LEU A 84 -11.73 6.14 -20.53
C LEU A 84 -12.85 7.09 -20.99
N VAL A 85 -14.05 6.99 -20.40
CA VAL A 85 -15.27 7.59 -20.98
C VAL A 85 -15.75 8.82 -20.22
N VAL A 86 -15.77 8.79 -18.88
CA VAL A 86 -16.44 9.82 -18.07
C VAL A 86 -15.81 11.21 -18.24
N PRO A 87 -14.47 11.40 -18.18
CA PRO A 87 -13.86 12.72 -18.40
C PRO A 87 -14.25 13.33 -19.75
N THR A 88 -14.26 12.51 -20.80
CA THR A 88 -14.67 12.93 -22.15
C THR A 88 -16.12 13.39 -22.19
N LEU A 89 -17.03 12.59 -21.61
CA LEU A 89 -18.47 12.90 -21.61
C LEU A 89 -18.77 14.16 -20.80
N VAL A 90 -18.12 14.37 -19.65
CA VAL A 90 -18.30 15.58 -18.83
C VAL A 90 -17.93 16.84 -19.60
N LEU A 91 -16.76 16.86 -20.25
CA LEU A 91 -16.32 17.99 -21.06
C LEU A 91 -17.22 18.22 -22.29
N TRP A 92 -17.62 17.15 -22.98
CA TRP A 92 -18.52 17.26 -24.14
C TRP A 92 -19.92 17.74 -23.76
N VAL A 93 -20.49 17.26 -22.65
CA VAL A 93 -21.79 17.72 -22.13
C VAL A 93 -21.72 19.20 -21.74
N ALA A 94 -20.65 19.63 -21.07
CA ALA A 94 -20.43 21.05 -20.75
C ALA A 94 -20.38 21.92 -22.01
N GLU A 95 -19.67 21.47 -23.05
CA GLU A 95 -19.65 22.13 -24.35
C GLU A 95 -21.04 22.20 -25.01
N VAL A 96 -21.79 21.10 -25.02
CA VAL A 96 -23.13 21.04 -25.59
C VAL A 96 -24.04 22.02 -24.85
N ALA A 97 -24.03 22.03 -23.52
CA ALA A 97 -24.81 22.96 -22.69
C ALA A 97 -24.48 24.43 -22.99
N VAL A 98 -23.20 24.81 -23.05
CA VAL A 98 -22.77 26.16 -23.49
C VAL A 98 -23.22 26.43 -24.93
N GLY A 99 -23.20 25.41 -25.80
CA GLY A 99 -23.63 25.49 -27.19
C GLY A 99 -25.13 25.74 -27.39
N LEU A 100 -25.98 25.34 -26.44
CA LEU A 100 -27.41 25.68 -26.42
C LEU A 100 -27.64 27.19 -26.23
N VAL A 101 -26.73 27.86 -25.52
CA VAL A 101 -26.79 29.31 -25.25
C VAL A 101 -26.04 30.12 -26.31
N SER A 102 -24.82 29.72 -26.67
CA SER A 102 -23.99 30.45 -27.64
C SER A 102 -23.00 29.54 -28.37
N THR A 103 -23.17 29.46 -29.69
CA THR A 103 -22.28 28.69 -30.58
C THR A 103 -20.85 29.25 -30.64
N SER A 104 -20.68 30.56 -30.40
CA SER A 104 -19.39 31.23 -30.29
C SER A 104 -18.72 30.94 -28.95
N ALA A 105 -19.46 31.02 -27.84
CA ALA A 105 -18.92 30.67 -26.51
C ALA A 105 -18.45 29.22 -26.47
N ARG A 106 -19.22 28.29 -27.04
CA ARG A 106 -18.82 26.88 -27.16
C ARG A 106 -17.48 26.69 -27.89
N ARG A 107 -17.20 27.47 -28.95
CA ARG A 107 -15.91 27.37 -29.65
C ARG A 107 -14.74 27.81 -28.74
N VAL A 108 -14.94 28.84 -27.93
CA VAL A 108 -13.94 29.30 -26.95
C VAL A 108 -13.72 28.24 -25.87
N VAL A 109 -14.81 27.68 -25.32
CA VAL A 109 -14.75 26.58 -24.33
C VAL A 109 -14.02 25.36 -24.88
N HIS A 110 -14.36 24.91 -26.09
CA HIS A 110 -13.68 23.78 -26.75
C HIS A 110 -12.17 24.01 -26.87
N VAL A 111 -11.74 25.14 -27.44
CA VAL A 111 -10.31 25.47 -27.59
C VAL A 111 -9.63 25.62 -26.21
N GLY A 112 -10.34 26.13 -25.21
CA GLY A 112 -9.89 26.19 -23.82
C GLY A 112 -9.65 24.80 -23.23
N PHE A 113 -10.60 23.86 -23.37
CA PHE A 113 -10.44 22.48 -22.93
C PHE A 113 -9.29 21.77 -23.65
N LEU A 114 -9.14 21.94 -24.97
CA LEU A 114 -7.99 21.38 -25.70
C LEU A 114 -6.67 21.93 -25.14
N GLY A 115 -6.58 23.25 -24.91
CA GLY A 115 -5.39 23.89 -24.35
C GLY A 115 -5.07 23.43 -22.93
N LEU A 116 -6.09 23.29 -22.07
CA LEU A 116 -5.93 22.80 -20.69
C LEU A 116 -5.49 21.34 -20.64
N LEU A 117 -6.07 20.45 -21.46
CA LEU A 117 -5.67 19.05 -21.52
C LEU A 117 -4.25 18.88 -22.06
N VAL A 118 -3.85 19.67 -23.07
CA VAL A 118 -2.46 19.69 -23.55
C VAL A 118 -1.51 20.25 -22.49
N ALA A 119 -1.91 21.27 -21.72
CA ALA A 119 -1.11 21.77 -20.60
C ALA A 119 -0.93 20.71 -19.50
N ALA A 120 -2.00 20.01 -19.11
CA ALA A 120 -1.93 18.92 -18.12
C ALA A 120 -1.01 17.77 -18.60
N PHE A 121 -1.10 17.38 -19.87
CA PHE A 121 -0.16 16.43 -20.46
C PHE A 121 1.29 16.96 -20.48
N ALA A 122 1.48 18.24 -20.81
CA ALA A 122 2.80 18.88 -20.83
C ALA A 122 3.44 19.00 -19.44
N MET A 123 2.66 19.20 -18.36
CA MET A 123 3.17 19.11 -16.98
C MET A 123 3.88 17.77 -16.74
N SER A 124 3.17 16.66 -17.01
CA SER A 124 3.72 15.31 -16.84
C SER A 124 4.91 15.02 -17.77
N ALA A 125 4.87 15.51 -19.02
CA ALA A 125 5.91 15.22 -20.01
C ALA A 125 7.18 16.07 -19.89
N LEU A 126 7.11 17.28 -19.32
CA LEU A 126 8.24 18.19 -19.18
C LEU A 126 8.93 18.13 -17.80
N ARG A 127 8.30 17.56 -16.78
CA ARG A 127 8.82 17.49 -15.39
C ARG A 127 10.26 16.99 -15.34
N GLY A 128 10.54 15.82 -15.94
CA GLY A 128 11.88 15.22 -15.98
C GLY A 128 12.96 15.97 -16.79
N LEU A 129 12.62 17.09 -17.44
CA LEU A 129 13.57 17.94 -18.18
C LEU A 129 13.84 19.29 -17.51
N VAL A 130 12.90 19.78 -16.70
CA VAL A 130 12.91 21.15 -16.16
C VAL A 130 12.94 21.17 -14.62
N GLY A 131 12.60 20.04 -13.98
CA GLY A 131 12.29 20.00 -12.56
C GLY A 131 10.92 20.60 -12.26
N ASP A 132 10.56 20.58 -10.99
CA ASP A 132 9.27 21.04 -10.49
C ASP A 132 9.23 22.56 -10.20
N GLY A 133 8.04 23.07 -9.88
CA GLY A 133 7.77 24.47 -9.54
C GLY A 133 7.21 25.34 -10.67
N LEU A 134 7.24 26.66 -10.45
CA LEU A 134 6.54 27.65 -11.28
C LEU A 134 7.00 27.70 -12.74
N LEU A 135 8.24 27.32 -13.05
CA LEU A 135 8.76 27.30 -14.41
C LEU A 135 8.10 26.19 -15.25
N LEU A 136 7.94 24.99 -14.69
CA LEU A 136 7.22 23.88 -15.31
C LEU A 136 5.77 24.27 -15.62
N ALA A 137 5.08 24.86 -14.64
CA ALA A 137 3.72 25.36 -14.81
C ALA A 137 3.59 26.41 -15.93
N ALA A 138 4.51 27.38 -15.98
CA ALA A 138 4.52 28.40 -17.03
C ALA A 138 4.76 27.80 -18.43
N LEU A 139 5.68 26.84 -18.55
CA LEU A 139 5.95 26.15 -19.82
C LEU A 139 4.77 25.30 -20.27
N ALA A 140 4.15 24.54 -19.36
CA ALA A 140 2.98 23.71 -19.66
C ALA A 140 1.79 24.57 -20.17
N VAL A 141 1.51 25.70 -19.50
CA VAL A 141 0.48 26.66 -19.94
C VAL A 141 0.82 27.26 -21.31
N ALA A 142 2.10 27.59 -21.57
CA ALA A 142 2.54 28.09 -22.87
C ALA A 142 2.35 27.05 -24.00
N VAL A 143 2.68 25.78 -23.75
CA VAL A 143 2.47 24.67 -24.69
C VAL A 143 0.96 24.46 -24.96
N GLY A 144 0.13 24.47 -23.92
CA GLY A 144 -1.34 24.39 -24.06
C GLY A 144 -1.93 25.54 -24.87
N ALA A 145 -1.52 26.78 -24.59
CA ALA A 145 -1.94 27.96 -25.35
C ALA A 145 -1.49 27.91 -26.82
N PHE A 146 -0.27 27.45 -27.08
CA PHE A 146 0.26 27.27 -28.43
C PHE A 146 -0.51 26.18 -29.20
N ALA A 147 -0.83 25.06 -28.56
CA ALA A 147 -1.65 24.01 -29.17
C ALA A 147 -3.07 24.48 -29.50
N GLY A 148 -3.71 25.24 -28.61
CA GLY A 148 -5.00 25.88 -28.87
C GLY A 148 -4.95 26.85 -30.05
N TRP A 149 -3.91 27.69 -30.13
CA TRP A 149 -3.66 28.56 -31.29
C TRP A 149 -3.47 27.75 -32.58
N LEU A 150 -2.67 26.68 -32.55
CA LEU A 150 -2.37 25.84 -33.70
C LEU A 150 -3.61 25.07 -34.20
N TYR A 151 -4.49 24.63 -33.29
CA TYR A 151 -5.80 24.08 -33.59
C TYR A 151 -6.72 25.10 -34.30
N VAL A 152 -6.72 26.36 -33.87
CA VAL A 152 -7.49 27.42 -34.55
C VAL A 152 -6.93 27.72 -35.94
N LYS A 153 -5.59 27.74 -36.08
CA LYS A 153 -4.91 28.13 -37.33
C LYS A 153 -4.82 27.04 -38.39
N THR A 154 -4.71 25.76 -38.01
CA THR A 154 -4.40 24.68 -38.96
C THR A 154 -5.47 23.60 -39.02
N THR A 155 -5.75 23.10 -40.22
CA THR A 155 -6.57 21.90 -40.42
C THR A 155 -5.82 20.63 -40.01
N GLY A 156 -4.48 20.63 -40.14
CA GLY A 156 -3.61 19.50 -39.82
C GLY A 156 -3.73 19.03 -38.37
N MET A 157 -3.65 19.95 -37.40
CA MET A 157 -3.82 19.62 -35.97
C MET A 157 -5.17 18.93 -35.70
N ARG A 158 -6.26 19.42 -36.32
CA ARG A 158 -7.60 18.84 -36.13
C ARG A 158 -7.78 17.47 -36.80
N ILE A 159 -7.04 17.20 -37.88
CA ILE A 159 -6.98 15.86 -38.50
C ILE A 159 -6.16 14.93 -37.59
N TRP A 160 -5.01 15.38 -37.10
CA TRP A 160 -4.16 14.63 -36.19
C TRP A 160 -4.91 14.20 -34.93
N LEU A 161 -5.62 15.12 -34.25
CA LEU A 161 -6.47 14.80 -33.09
C LEU A 161 -7.59 13.79 -33.42
N SER A 162 -8.13 13.83 -34.64
CA SER A 162 -9.16 12.86 -35.06
C SER A 162 -8.58 11.45 -35.20
N PHE A 163 -7.32 11.29 -35.65
CA PHE A 163 -6.62 10.01 -35.64
C PHE A 163 -6.13 9.61 -34.24
N ALA A 164 -5.69 10.57 -33.43
CA ALA A 164 -5.27 10.35 -32.06
C ALA A 164 -6.39 9.80 -31.16
N SER A 165 -7.66 9.98 -31.55
CA SER A 165 -8.82 9.35 -30.88
C SER A 165 -8.84 7.82 -30.91
N LEU A 166 -7.95 7.18 -31.69
CA LEU A 166 -7.71 5.73 -31.65
C LEU A 166 -6.74 5.29 -30.54
N ALA A 167 -5.98 6.21 -29.94
CA ALA A 167 -5.03 5.88 -28.88
C ALA A 167 -5.69 5.54 -27.52
N PRO A 168 -6.74 6.25 -27.02
CA PRO A 168 -7.38 5.92 -25.74
C PRO A 168 -7.91 4.47 -25.64
N PRO A 169 -8.57 3.90 -26.68
CA PRO A 169 -8.93 2.49 -26.70
C PRO A 169 -7.73 1.53 -26.68
N VAL A 170 -6.61 1.92 -27.32
CA VAL A 170 -5.36 1.13 -27.28
C VAL A 170 -4.76 1.16 -25.87
N PHE A 171 -4.76 2.31 -25.18
CA PHE A 171 -4.30 2.39 -23.79
C PHE A 171 -5.15 1.51 -22.87
N CYS A 172 -6.48 1.54 -23.03
CA CYS A 172 -7.39 0.66 -22.31
C CYS A 172 -7.16 -0.83 -22.62
N ALA A 173 -6.86 -1.19 -23.88
CA ALA A 173 -6.55 -2.56 -24.26
C ALA A 173 -5.20 -3.02 -23.67
N LEU A 174 -4.17 -2.17 -23.66
CA LEU A 174 -2.89 -2.46 -23.01
C LEU A 174 -3.06 -2.66 -21.50
N PHE A 175 -3.87 -1.81 -20.85
CA PHE A 175 -4.24 -1.97 -19.43
C PHE A 175 -4.90 -3.34 -19.18
N LEU A 176 -5.95 -3.67 -19.92
CA LEU A 176 -6.75 -4.88 -19.66
C LEU A 176 -6.13 -6.20 -20.17
N LEU A 177 -5.11 -6.17 -21.04
CA LEU A 177 -4.57 -7.37 -21.70
C LEU A 177 -3.05 -7.59 -21.56
N VAL A 178 -2.29 -6.57 -21.14
CA VAL A 178 -0.81 -6.61 -21.13
C VAL A 178 -0.22 -6.14 -19.79
N SER A 179 -0.92 -5.27 -19.05
CA SER A 179 -0.46 -4.78 -17.74
C SER A 179 -0.41 -5.89 -16.68
N GLN A 180 0.29 -5.66 -15.57
CA GLN A 180 0.29 -6.60 -14.44
C GLN A 180 -1.10 -6.79 -13.83
N THR A 181 -1.88 -5.71 -13.78
CA THR A 181 -3.27 -5.71 -13.30
C THR A 181 -4.19 -6.57 -14.17
N SER A 182 -3.84 -6.85 -15.43
CA SER A 182 -4.59 -7.81 -16.26
C SER A 182 -4.59 -9.23 -15.69
N GLN A 183 -3.60 -9.59 -14.86
CA GLN A 183 -3.52 -10.89 -14.20
C GLN A 183 -4.71 -11.12 -13.23
N LEU A 184 -5.21 -10.06 -12.61
CA LEU A 184 -6.39 -10.10 -11.72
C LEU A 184 -7.71 -10.37 -12.46
N LEU A 185 -7.72 -10.30 -13.80
CA LEU A 185 -8.90 -10.58 -14.62
C LEU A 185 -9.03 -12.07 -15.01
N THR A 186 -8.03 -12.89 -14.69
CA THR A 186 -7.95 -14.30 -15.08
C THR A 186 -7.54 -15.19 -13.91
N ASP A 187 -8.37 -16.18 -13.58
CA ASP A 187 -8.12 -17.09 -12.45
C ASP A 187 -7.55 -18.44 -12.93
N PRO A 188 -6.44 -18.93 -12.35
CA PRO A 188 -5.91 -20.26 -12.66
C PRO A 188 -6.73 -21.35 -11.97
N ASN A 189 -7.50 -22.12 -12.74
CA ASN A 189 -8.19 -23.32 -12.24
C ASN A 189 -7.18 -24.45 -11.93
N ALA A 190 -6.70 -24.54 -10.69
CA ALA A 190 -5.92 -25.66 -10.20
C ALA A 190 -5.99 -25.83 -8.67
N ALA A 191 -6.97 -26.57 -8.17
CA ALA A 191 -6.81 -27.25 -6.88
C ALA A 191 -5.92 -28.48 -7.07
N GLY A 192 -4.95 -28.66 -6.17
CA GLY A 192 -4.28 -29.92 -5.93
C GLY A 192 -5.16 -30.83 -5.10
N ASP A 193 -5.32 -32.07 -5.55
CA ASP A 193 -5.93 -33.16 -4.79
C ASP A 193 -4.79 -33.91 -4.07
N VAL A 194 -4.59 -33.62 -2.77
CA VAL A 194 -3.51 -34.20 -1.97
C VAL A 194 -4.07 -34.93 -0.76
N GLN A 195 -3.47 -36.05 -0.41
CA GLN A 195 -3.84 -36.74 0.83
C GLN A 195 -3.16 -36.06 2.02
N VAL A 196 -3.97 -35.62 2.99
CA VAL A 196 -3.50 -35.16 4.30
C VAL A 196 -3.37 -36.37 5.23
N GLY A 197 -2.13 -36.74 5.60
CA GLY A 197 -1.87 -37.92 6.43
C GLY A 197 -2.23 -37.73 7.92
N LYS A 198 -2.11 -36.50 8.41
CA LYS A 198 -2.54 -36.06 9.76
C LYS A 198 -3.56 -34.92 9.65
N PRO A 199 -4.86 -35.21 9.47
CA PRO A 199 -5.88 -34.17 9.35
C PRO A 199 -6.01 -33.33 10.62
N ALA A 200 -5.87 -32.02 10.48
CA ALA A 200 -6.10 -31.00 11.50
C ALA A 200 -6.54 -29.70 10.81
N PRO A 201 -7.31 -28.81 11.47
CA PRO A 201 -7.47 -27.44 11.01
C PRO A 201 -6.11 -26.75 10.87
N VAL A 202 -6.02 -25.77 9.97
CA VAL A 202 -4.83 -24.92 9.82
C VAL A 202 -5.23 -23.49 10.12
N VAL A 203 -4.47 -22.82 10.98
CA VAL A 203 -4.58 -21.37 11.20
C VAL A 203 -3.21 -20.76 10.92
N MET A 204 -3.13 -19.79 10.01
CA MET A 204 -1.87 -19.14 9.63
C MET A 204 -2.01 -17.63 9.64
N ILE A 205 -1.07 -16.95 10.31
CA ILE A 205 -0.94 -15.49 10.31
C ILE A 205 0.42 -15.11 9.70
N VAL A 206 0.39 -14.17 8.77
CA VAL A 206 1.56 -13.48 8.21
C VAL A 206 1.47 -12.00 8.62
N PHE A 207 2.40 -11.55 9.44
CA PHE A 207 2.61 -10.14 9.79
C PHE A 207 3.57 -9.47 8.79
N ASP A 208 3.53 -8.14 8.72
CA ASP A 208 4.27 -7.31 7.75
C ASP A 208 5.21 -6.34 8.47
N GLU A 209 6.46 -6.23 8.04
CA GLU A 209 7.52 -5.40 8.65
C GLU A 209 7.73 -5.65 10.16
N LEU A 210 7.78 -6.92 10.59
CA LEU A 210 8.01 -7.32 11.97
C LEU A 210 9.43 -7.91 12.18
N PRO A 211 10.43 -7.06 12.52
CA PRO A 211 11.79 -7.50 12.77
C PRO A 211 11.91 -8.15 14.14
N LEU A 212 12.70 -9.21 14.23
CA LEU A 212 12.82 -10.01 15.46
C LEU A 212 13.37 -9.19 16.65
N ASN A 213 14.28 -8.25 16.40
CA ASN A 213 14.87 -7.39 17.45
C ASN A 213 13.88 -6.39 18.07
N SER A 214 12.72 -6.14 17.46
CA SER A 214 11.65 -5.35 18.07
C SER A 214 10.84 -6.16 19.10
N LEU A 215 10.85 -7.50 19.02
CA LEU A 215 10.22 -8.40 19.99
C LEU A 215 11.14 -8.81 21.15
N MET A 216 12.45 -8.89 20.90
CA MET A 216 13.40 -9.51 21.83
C MET A 216 14.45 -8.58 22.43
N ASP A 217 14.93 -8.95 23.62
CA ASP A 217 16.06 -8.31 24.33
C ASP A 217 17.44 -8.75 23.80
N GLN A 218 18.52 -8.14 24.31
CA GLN A 218 19.90 -8.55 24.01
C GLN A 218 20.28 -9.97 24.48
N ASP A 219 19.45 -10.62 25.31
CA ASP A 219 19.59 -12.03 25.74
C ASP A 219 18.90 -13.01 24.75
N GLY A 220 18.19 -12.49 23.74
CA GLY A 220 17.46 -13.29 22.76
C GLY A 220 16.13 -13.84 23.26
N LYS A 221 15.48 -13.18 24.23
CA LYS A 221 14.17 -13.54 24.78
C LYS A 221 13.13 -12.50 24.41
N ILE A 222 11.90 -12.92 24.14
CA ILE A 222 10.77 -12.02 23.91
C ILE A 222 10.53 -11.20 25.19
N ASP A 223 10.38 -9.88 25.06
CA ASP A 223 9.96 -9.03 26.18
C ASP A 223 8.47 -9.26 26.46
N ALA A 224 8.18 -10.27 27.28
CA ALA A 224 6.82 -10.68 27.66
C ALA A 224 6.02 -9.61 28.42
N ALA A 225 6.63 -8.49 28.82
CA ALA A 225 5.93 -7.35 29.42
C ALA A 225 5.58 -6.25 28.41
N LEU A 226 6.06 -6.34 27.16
CA LEU A 226 5.53 -5.60 26.00
C LEU A 226 4.67 -6.51 25.10
N PHE A 227 5.08 -7.76 24.91
CA PHE A 227 4.52 -8.70 23.93
C PHE A 227 4.08 -10.02 24.60
N PRO A 228 3.09 -9.98 25.51
CA PRO A 228 2.66 -11.14 26.28
C PRO A 228 2.10 -12.28 25.42
N HIS A 229 1.44 -12.00 24.30
CA HIS A 229 0.81 -13.05 23.48
C HIS A 229 1.82 -13.75 22.57
N PHE A 230 2.80 -13.01 22.01
CA PHE A 230 3.97 -13.62 21.37
C PHE A 230 4.77 -14.49 22.36
N ALA A 231 4.93 -14.04 23.61
CA ALA A 231 5.59 -14.83 24.64
C ALA A 231 4.78 -16.06 25.08
N GLU A 232 3.44 -15.97 25.15
CA GLU A 232 2.55 -17.11 25.41
C GLU A 232 2.68 -18.15 24.28
N LEU A 233 2.63 -17.72 23.02
CA LEU A 233 2.76 -18.59 21.85
C LEU A 233 4.12 -19.29 21.84
N ALA A 234 5.22 -18.56 22.03
CA ALA A 234 6.57 -19.11 22.13
C ALA A 234 6.70 -20.16 23.24
N GLY A 235 5.96 -20.00 24.33
CA GLY A 235 5.90 -20.97 25.44
C GLY A 235 5.12 -22.25 25.14
N GLN A 236 4.42 -22.32 24.01
CA GLN A 236 3.52 -23.43 23.63
C GLN A 236 3.72 -23.92 22.18
N SER A 237 4.73 -23.41 21.47
CA SER A 237 5.01 -23.73 20.06
C SER A 237 6.49 -24.07 19.83
N HIS A 238 6.82 -24.62 18.67
CA HIS A 238 8.17 -24.45 18.14
C HIS A 238 8.37 -22.95 17.83
N TRP A 239 9.47 -22.35 18.29
CA TRP A 239 9.91 -21.00 17.93
C TRP A 239 11.23 -21.12 17.19
N PHE A 240 11.19 -20.95 15.87
CA PHE A 240 12.37 -20.94 15.01
C PHE A 240 13.02 -19.55 15.10
N ARG A 241 13.80 -19.35 16.16
CA ARG A 241 14.33 -18.04 16.54
C ARG A 241 15.38 -17.51 15.56
N ASN A 242 16.01 -18.37 14.78
CA ASN A 242 17.01 -18.01 13.77
C ASN A 242 16.43 -18.04 12.33
N THR A 243 15.13 -17.80 12.16
CA THR A 243 14.51 -17.64 10.84
C THR A 243 14.90 -16.31 10.19
N THR A 244 15.25 -16.36 8.90
CA THR A 244 15.44 -15.17 8.07
C THR A 244 14.57 -15.14 6.83
N SER A 245 14.12 -13.95 6.43
CA SER A 245 13.44 -13.76 5.16
C SER A 245 14.37 -13.85 3.96
N VAL A 246 13.86 -14.44 2.88
CA VAL A 246 14.52 -14.49 1.57
C VAL A 246 14.31 -13.23 0.73
N SER A 247 13.48 -12.26 1.15
CA SER A 247 13.30 -10.97 0.45
C SER A 247 13.04 -9.81 1.41
N ASN A 248 13.47 -8.61 1.05
CA ASN A 248 13.17 -7.36 1.77
C ASN A 248 11.87 -6.66 1.32
N PHE A 249 11.03 -7.35 0.54
CA PHE A 249 9.81 -6.77 -0.04
C PHE A 249 8.65 -7.77 -0.08
N THR A 250 7.49 -7.37 0.47
CA THR A 250 6.26 -8.16 0.65
C THR A 250 5.80 -8.90 -0.60
N TRP A 251 5.94 -8.30 -1.80
CA TRP A 251 5.53 -8.91 -3.07
C TRP A 251 6.34 -10.17 -3.43
N ASP A 252 7.55 -10.33 -2.89
CA ASP A 252 8.37 -11.52 -3.07
C ASP A 252 8.38 -12.39 -1.81
N ALA A 253 8.43 -11.77 -0.62
CA ALA A 253 8.49 -12.47 0.66
C ALA A 253 7.24 -13.33 0.94
N VAL A 254 6.03 -12.79 0.79
CA VAL A 254 4.78 -13.52 1.08
C VAL A 254 4.53 -14.65 0.07
N PRO A 255 4.73 -14.48 -1.25
CA PRO A 255 4.70 -15.61 -2.17
C PRO A 255 5.80 -16.64 -1.93
N SER A 256 6.98 -16.25 -1.45
CA SER A 256 8.04 -17.20 -1.08
C SER A 256 7.64 -18.07 0.12
N ILE A 257 7.04 -17.48 1.15
CA ILE A 257 6.40 -18.20 2.28
C ILE A 257 5.35 -19.17 1.76
N ALA A 258 4.41 -18.69 0.93
CA ALA A 258 3.26 -19.47 0.48
C ALA A 258 3.62 -20.54 -0.57
N THR A 259 4.76 -20.46 -1.25
CA THR A 259 5.18 -21.43 -2.28
C THR A 259 6.35 -22.32 -1.86
N GLY A 260 7.09 -21.93 -0.81
CA GLY A 260 8.34 -22.56 -0.40
C GLY A 260 9.46 -22.43 -1.44
N ARG A 261 9.48 -21.32 -2.20
CA ARG A 261 10.36 -21.11 -3.35
C ARG A 261 11.00 -19.74 -3.35
N GLU A 262 12.18 -19.65 -3.95
CA GLU A 262 12.90 -18.38 -4.07
C GLU A 262 12.14 -17.36 -4.93
N PRO A 263 12.27 -16.05 -4.64
CA PRO A 263 11.79 -14.94 -5.45
C PRO A 263 12.15 -15.05 -6.94
N ARG A 264 11.33 -14.45 -7.80
CA ARG A 264 11.55 -14.46 -9.26
C ARG A 264 11.25 -13.11 -9.89
N ASP A 265 12.19 -12.64 -10.70
CA ASP A 265 12.07 -11.41 -11.47
C ASP A 265 10.74 -11.30 -12.23
N TYR A 266 10.08 -10.14 -12.06
CA TYR A 266 8.86 -9.75 -12.74
C TYR A 266 7.65 -10.66 -12.49
N THR A 267 7.60 -11.34 -11.34
CA THR A 267 6.39 -11.98 -10.85
C THR A 267 5.52 -11.00 -10.05
N THR A 268 4.21 -11.25 -10.03
CA THR A 268 3.26 -10.53 -9.18
C THR A 268 2.85 -11.43 -8.01
N PRO A 269 2.43 -10.88 -6.84
CA PRO A 269 1.98 -11.68 -5.71
C PRO A 269 0.56 -12.25 -5.92
N THR A 270 0.36 -12.98 -7.02
CA THR A 270 -0.93 -13.51 -7.47
C THR A 270 -0.88 -15.01 -7.74
N ALA A 271 -2.03 -15.67 -7.65
CA ALA A 271 -2.22 -17.07 -8.00
C ALA A 271 -1.76 -17.39 -9.44
N GLN A 272 -1.86 -16.43 -10.38
CA GLN A 272 -1.42 -16.65 -11.76
C GLN A 272 0.10 -16.74 -11.89
N SER A 273 0.84 -15.91 -11.17
CA SER A 273 2.32 -15.96 -11.13
C SER A 273 2.84 -17.10 -10.24
N HIS A 274 2.05 -17.50 -9.23
CA HIS A 274 2.37 -18.54 -8.24
C HIS A 274 1.28 -19.64 -8.15
N PRO A 275 0.96 -20.39 -9.22
CA PRO A 275 -0.15 -21.35 -9.27
C PRO A 275 0.13 -22.68 -8.54
N LYS A 276 1.16 -22.70 -7.68
CA LYS A 276 1.67 -23.84 -6.92
C LYS A 276 2.10 -23.32 -5.55
N ASN A 277 1.10 -23.06 -4.72
CA ASN A 277 1.19 -22.44 -3.40
C ASN A 277 0.34 -23.22 -2.38
N LEU A 278 0.40 -22.81 -1.10
CA LEU A 278 -0.35 -23.35 0.04
C LEU A 278 -1.86 -23.55 -0.26
N PHE A 279 -2.52 -22.54 -0.83
CA PHE A 279 -3.94 -22.58 -1.15
C PHE A 279 -4.26 -23.62 -2.22
N THR A 280 -3.45 -23.68 -3.29
CA THR A 280 -3.58 -24.72 -4.32
C THR A 280 -3.16 -26.10 -3.82
N LEU A 281 -2.30 -26.20 -2.79
CA LEU A 281 -1.89 -27.47 -2.21
C LEU A 281 -3.03 -28.09 -1.40
N LEU A 282 -3.68 -27.31 -0.55
CA LEU A 282 -4.69 -27.81 0.40
C LEU A 282 -6.14 -27.64 -0.08
N GLY A 283 -6.41 -26.77 -1.05
CA GLY A 283 -7.78 -26.41 -1.47
C GLY A 283 -8.59 -27.48 -2.19
N GLY A 284 -8.00 -28.62 -2.58
CA GLY A 284 -8.76 -29.82 -2.96
C GLY A 284 -9.24 -30.66 -1.78
N SER A 285 -8.66 -30.43 -0.60
CA SER A 285 -8.76 -31.29 0.59
C SER A 285 -9.44 -30.59 1.77
N MET A 286 -9.30 -29.26 1.87
CA MET A 286 -9.77 -28.41 2.97
C MET A 286 -10.60 -27.24 2.43
N GLN A 287 -11.55 -26.72 3.22
CA GLN A 287 -12.18 -25.43 2.93
C GLN A 287 -11.16 -24.30 3.16
N LEU A 288 -11.16 -23.27 2.30
CA LEU A 288 -10.25 -22.13 2.43
C LEU A 288 -11.01 -20.87 2.87
N LYS A 289 -10.65 -20.33 4.03
CA LYS A 289 -11.06 -19.02 4.54
C LYS A 289 -9.84 -18.10 4.58
N VAL A 290 -9.71 -17.24 3.59
CA VAL A 290 -8.46 -16.50 3.32
C VAL A 290 -8.72 -15.01 3.26
N THR A 291 -7.97 -14.27 4.08
CA THR A 291 -7.90 -12.81 4.11
C THR A 291 -6.49 -12.39 3.70
N GLU A 292 -6.36 -11.80 2.51
CA GLU A 292 -5.10 -11.26 2.00
C GLU A 292 -5.16 -9.72 2.01
N SER A 293 -4.07 -9.05 2.40
CA SER A 293 -4.02 -7.57 2.42
C SER A 293 -3.52 -6.97 1.11
N VAL A 294 -2.32 -7.37 0.66
CA VAL A 294 -1.70 -6.88 -0.59
C VAL A 294 -1.38 -7.99 -1.60
N THR A 295 -1.76 -9.23 -1.30
CA THR A 295 -1.54 -10.41 -2.14
C THR A 295 -2.86 -11.01 -2.65
N ARG A 296 -2.82 -11.79 -3.73
CA ARG A 296 -3.98 -12.54 -4.25
C ARG A 296 -3.56 -13.93 -4.69
N LEU A 297 -2.91 -14.64 -3.78
CA LEU A 297 -2.32 -15.96 -3.97
C LEU A 297 -3.36 -17.07 -3.95
N CYS A 298 -4.52 -16.90 -3.29
CA CYS A 298 -5.61 -17.84 -3.41
C CYS A 298 -6.39 -17.65 -4.73
N PRO A 299 -6.60 -18.70 -5.55
CA PRO A 299 -7.51 -18.63 -6.69
C PRO A 299 -8.95 -18.32 -6.26
N THR A 300 -9.66 -17.49 -7.03
CA THR A 300 -11.06 -17.14 -6.75
C THR A 300 -12.03 -18.32 -6.88
N SER A 301 -11.61 -19.37 -7.58
CA SER A 301 -12.29 -20.65 -7.69
C SER A 301 -12.20 -21.53 -6.43
N LEU A 302 -11.28 -21.22 -5.50
CA LEU A 302 -11.08 -21.99 -4.26
C LEU A 302 -11.42 -21.20 -3.00
N CYS A 303 -11.32 -19.88 -3.03
CA CYS A 303 -11.60 -19.02 -1.87
C CYS A 303 -12.98 -18.37 -1.92
N GLU A 304 -13.77 -18.61 -0.86
CA GLU A 304 -14.72 -17.61 -0.38
C GLU A 304 -13.91 -16.44 0.21
N LEU A 305 -13.60 -15.44 -0.62
CA LEU A 305 -12.88 -14.25 -0.22
C LEU A 305 -13.70 -13.47 0.83
N GLN A 306 -13.37 -13.66 2.11
CA GLN A 306 -13.87 -12.85 3.23
C GLN A 306 -13.16 -11.50 3.26
N VAL A 307 -13.35 -10.72 2.19
CA VAL A 307 -12.76 -9.39 2.04
C VAL A 307 -13.77 -8.36 2.54
N PRO A 308 -13.51 -7.65 3.66
CA PRO A 308 -14.25 -6.45 3.96
C PRO A 308 -14.07 -5.46 2.80
N HIS A 309 -15.17 -4.93 2.26
CA HIS A 309 -15.14 -4.00 1.13
C HIS A 309 -14.54 -2.65 1.58
N GLU A 310 -13.21 -2.54 1.57
CA GLU A 310 -12.46 -1.30 1.86
C GLU A 310 -12.56 -0.29 0.70
N GLY A 311 -13.79 0.05 0.31
CA GLY A 311 -14.15 1.02 -0.71
C GLY A 311 -14.33 0.48 -2.13
N GLY A 312 -13.77 -0.68 -2.49
CA GLY A 312 -13.90 -1.26 -3.84
C GLY A 312 -13.60 -0.24 -4.95
N LEU A 313 -14.50 -0.15 -5.94
CA LEU A 313 -14.40 0.85 -7.01
C LEU A 313 -14.33 2.31 -6.52
N ASP A 314 -15.04 2.69 -5.44
CA ASP A 314 -14.98 4.07 -4.92
C ASP A 314 -13.62 4.37 -4.27
N GLY A 315 -13.04 3.40 -3.57
CA GLY A 315 -11.67 3.49 -3.05
C GLY A 315 -10.66 3.73 -4.18
N ILE A 316 -10.70 2.91 -5.23
CA ILE A 316 -9.81 3.04 -6.40
C ILE A 316 -10.00 4.39 -7.10
N LEU A 317 -11.24 4.87 -7.25
CA LEU A 317 -11.50 6.18 -7.87
C LEU A 317 -11.02 7.35 -7.01
N ARG A 318 -11.04 7.22 -5.67
CA ARG A 318 -10.41 8.19 -4.76
C ARG A 318 -8.89 8.20 -4.91
N ASP A 319 -8.25 7.04 -5.01
CA ASP A 319 -6.79 6.95 -5.18
C ASP A 319 -6.35 7.46 -6.57
N ALA A 320 -7.10 7.12 -7.63
CA ALA A 320 -6.86 7.66 -8.97
C ALA A 320 -7.00 9.19 -9.04
N ARG A 321 -7.87 9.78 -8.21
CA ARG A 321 -7.96 11.23 -8.05
C ARG A 321 -6.72 11.82 -7.36
N LYS A 322 -6.13 11.14 -6.36
CA LYS A 322 -4.86 11.57 -5.73
C LYS A 322 -3.71 11.54 -6.74
N VAL A 323 -3.54 10.42 -7.46
CA VAL A 323 -2.50 10.25 -8.49
C VAL A 323 -2.61 11.32 -9.59
N LEU A 324 -3.84 11.61 -10.03
CA LEU A 324 -4.07 12.65 -11.03
C LEU A 324 -3.77 14.06 -10.48
N ALA A 325 -4.02 14.31 -9.19
CA ALA A 325 -3.68 15.58 -8.55
C ALA A 325 -2.15 15.77 -8.47
N GLN A 326 -1.40 14.80 -7.95
CA GLN A 326 0.08 14.83 -7.87
C GLN A 326 0.76 15.02 -9.24
N ARG A 327 0.16 14.49 -10.32
CA ARG A 327 0.66 14.68 -11.70
C ARG A 327 0.35 16.04 -12.33
N ILE A 328 -0.56 16.82 -11.74
CA ILE A 328 -0.98 18.15 -12.23
C ILE A 328 -0.47 19.28 -11.30
N THR A 329 -0.16 18.99 -10.03
CA THR A 329 0.47 19.97 -9.13
C THR A 329 1.91 20.28 -9.58
N PRO A 330 2.40 21.52 -9.40
CA PRO A 330 3.80 21.86 -9.67
C PRO A 330 4.80 21.32 -8.65
N ASP A 331 4.34 20.62 -7.62
CA ASP A 331 5.13 20.13 -6.48
C ASP A 331 4.48 18.80 -6.05
N PRO A 332 5.02 17.65 -6.49
CA PRO A 332 4.55 16.31 -6.10
C PRO A 332 5.32 15.80 -4.87
N SER A 333 4.68 14.98 -4.03
CA SER A 333 5.42 14.03 -3.21
C SER A 333 5.91 12.89 -4.11
N ASP A 334 7.22 12.62 -4.10
CA ASP A 334 7.80 11.41 -4.70
C ASP A 334 7.60 10.25 -3.72
N GLU A 335 6.66 9.35 -4.02
CA GLU A 335 6.29 8.27 -3.10
C GLU A 335 6.19 6.89 -3.75
N ASP A 336 6.61 5.91 -2.93
CA ASP A 336 6.57 4.46 -3.10
C ASP A 336 5.12 3.99 -3.40
N PRO A 337 4.88 3.14 -4.41
CA PRO A 337 3.53 2.73 -4.82
C PRO A 337 2.75 1.95 -3.76
N VAL A 338 3.39 1.48 -2.69
CA VAL A 338 2.77 0.79 -1.54
C VAL A 338 2.71 1.71 -0.31
N ALA A 339 3.47 2.82 -0.28
CA ALA A 339 3.42 3.78 0.82
C ALA A 339 2.04 4.46 0.90
N GLY A 340 1.36 4.27 2.02
CA GLY A 340 0.01 4.78 2.27
C GLY A 340 -1.10 3.71 2.27
N LEU A 341 -0.77 2.43 2.03
CA LEU A 341 -1.67 1.32 2.36
C LEU A 341 -1.68 1.11 3.87
N VAL A 342 -2.82 1.39 4.50
CA VAL A 342 -3.08 1.14 5.92
C VAL A 342 -4.41 0.43 5.99
N ASP A 343 -4.44 -0.80 6.52
CA ASP A 343 -5.67 -1.55 6.78
C ASP A 343 -6.67 -0.65 7.52
N GLN A 344 -7.79 -0.33 6.87
CA GLN A 344 -8.75 0.61 7.43
C GLN A 344 -9.77 -0.15 8.26
N GLY A 345 -9.78 0.09 9.57
CA GLY A 345 -11.01 -0.05 10.34
C GLY A 345 -12.16 0.67 9.63
N ALA A 346 -13.35 0.08 9.64
CA ALA A 346 -14.55 0.74 9.14
C ALA A 346 -14.63 2.14 9.77
N THR A 347 -14.69 3.18 8.95
CA THR A 347 -14.65 4.58 9.43
C THR A 347 -15.61 4.76 10.59
N ALA A 348 -15.21 5.48 11.64
CA ALA A 348 -15.90 5.60 12.94
C ALA A 348 -17.38 6.08 12.89
N ALA A 349 -17.93 6.31 11.71
CA ALA A 349 -19.34 6.52 11.43
C ALA A 349 -20.20 5.23 11.38
N GLU A 350 -19.64 4.05 11.08
CA GLU A 350 -20.46 2.88 10.66
C GLU A 350 -20.50 1.66 11.59
N SER A 351 -19.72 1.61 12.69
CA SER A 351 -19.93 0.56 13.71
C SER A 351 -19.85 1.09 15.14
N LYS A 352 -20.93 0.89 15.90
CA LYS A 352 -20.95 1.02 17.37
C LYS A 352 -20.93 -0.37 17.98
N PRO A 353 -19.89 -0.75 18.76
CA PRO A 353 -19.95 -1.93 19.59
C PRO A 353 -21.05 -1.79 20.65
N ALA A 354 -21.83 -2.85 20.87
CA ALA A 354 -22.83 -2.89 21.96
C ALA A 354 -22.21 -3.18 23.34
N THR A 355 -20.91 -3.46 23.37
CA THR A 355 -20.14 -3.88 24.55
C THR A 355 -18.80 -3.13 24.56
N GLY A 356 -18.47 -2.47 25.67
CA GLY A 356 -17.39 -1.48 25.77
C GLY A 356 -15.97 -2.04 25.87
N THR A 357 -15.61 -2.98 25.01
CA THR A 357 -14.23 -3.31 24.66
C THR A 357 -13.95 -2.72 23.28
N ALA A 358 -12.75 -2.22 23.02
CA ALA A 358 -12.37 -1.80 21.68
C ALA A 358 -12.33 -3.03 20.77
N ALA A 359 -13.39 -3.24 19.98
CA ALA A 359 -13.38 -4.20 18.89
C ALA A 359 -12.26 -3.81 17.92
N THR A 360 -11.57 -4.79 17.32
CA THR A 360 -10.30 -4.51 16.62
C THR A 360 -10.46 -3.39 15.59
N ALA A 361 -9.62 -2.36 15.70
CA ALA A 361 -9.62 -1.21 14.80
C ALA A 361 -9.07 -1.55 13.40
N ASN A 362 -8.68 -2.81 13.15
CA ASN A 362 -8.29 -3.36 11.86
C ASN A 362 -9.41 -4.29 11.37
N GLY A 363 -10.10 -3.91 10.29
CA GLY A 363 -11.27 -4.63 9.79
C GLY A 363 -10.97 -6.03 9.22
N ARG A 364 -9.76 -6.24 8.68
CA ARG A 364 -9.31 -7.57 8.20
C ARG A 364 -9.09 -8.53 9.35
N ALA A 365 -8.41 -8.07 10.40
CA ALA A 365 -8.20 -8.83 11.63
C ALA A 365 -9.54 -9.21 12.27
N GLN A 366 -10.50 -8.28 12.40
CA GLN A 366 -11.84 -8.60 12.91
C GLN A 366 -12.54 -9.65 12.06
N SER A 367 -12.54 -9.48 10.74
CA SER A 367 -13.22 -10.41 9.81
C SER A 367 -12.63 -11.82 9.88
N PHE A 368 -11.32 -11.93 10.07
CA PHE A 368 -10.64 -13.20 10.29
C PHE A 368 -11.00 -13.83 11.64
N ILE A 369 -10.98 -13.05 12.73
CA ILE A 369 -11.38 -13.49 14.08
C ILE A 369 -12.82 -14.00 14.08
N ASP A 370 -13.75 -13.24 13.50
CA ASP A 370 -15.17 -13.60 13.36
C ASP A 370 -15.39 -14.83 12.45
N GLY A 371 -14.42 -15.12 11.58
CA GLY A 371 -14.43 -16.25 10.64
C GLY A 371 -13.91 -17.58 11.23
N LEU A 372 -13.28 -17.56 12.41
CA LEU A 372 -12.78 -18.75 13.11
C LEU A 372 -13.95 -19.62 13.60
N THR A 373 -13.99 -20.88 13.16
CA THR A 373 -15.06 -21.85 13.46
C THR A 373 -14.45 -23.23 13.73
N ASP A 374 -15.16 -24.08 14.46
CA ASP A 374 -14.73 -25.43 14.88
C ASP A 374 -14.72 -26.47 13.74
N ASP A 375 -14.54 -26.03 12.49
CA ASP A 375 -14.55 -26.88 11.30
C ASP A 375 -13.23 -27.66 11.19
N SER A 376 -13.30 -28.98 11.44
CA SER A 376 -12.14 -29.88 11.50
C SER A 376 -11.33 -30.05 10.20
N ASN A 377 -11.66 -29.31 9.13
CA ASN A 377 -11.10 -29.46 7.79
C ASN A 377 -11.02 -28.12 7.03
N THR A 378 -10.65 -27.05 7.75
CA THR A 378 -10.56 -25.68 7.22
C THR A 378 -9.16 -25.12 7.38
N LEU A 379 -8.70 -24.38 6.38
CA LEU A 379 -7.54 -23.49 6.45
C LEU A 379 -8.03 -22.06 6.61
N HIS A 380 -7.68 -21.45 7.75
CA HIS A 380 -7.83 -20.04 8.03
C HIS A 380 -6.50 -19.35 7.77
N PHE A 381 -6.47 -18.34 6.90
CA PHE A 381 -5.26 -17.57 6.60
C PHE A 381 -5.52 -16.07 6.74
N LEU A 382 -4.64 -15.37 7.44
CA LEU A 382 -4.57 -13.92 7.55
C LEU A 382 -3.18 -13.44 7.14
N HIS A 383 -3.12 -12.59 6.11
CA HIS A 383 -1.98 -11.70 5.89
C HIS A 383 -2.44 -10.29 6.27
N VAL A 384 -1.79 -9.65 7.25
CA VAL A 384 -2.19 -8.37 7.86
C VAL A 384 -1.04 -7.35 7.82
N LEU A 385 -1.34 -6.08 7.51
CA LEU A 385 -0.34 -5.00 7.42
C LEU A 385 0.12 -4.45 8.78
N LEU A 386 0.22 -5.31 9.79
CA LEU A 386 0.71 -4.92 11.11
C LEU A 386 2.10 -5.54 11.35
N PRO A 387 3.08 -4.81 11.90
CA PRO A 387 3.09 -3.37 12.23
C PRO A 387 3.63 -2.44 11.12
N HIS A 388 3.43 -2.73 9.83
CA HIS A 388 3.91 -1.95 8.65
C HIS A 388 3.68 -0.41 8.68
N ILE A 389 4.59 0.32 8.03
CA ILE A 389 4.62 1.79 7.91
C ILE A 389 3.62 2.34 6.85
N PRO A 390 2.80 3.37 7.12
CA PRO A 390 2.91 4.35 8.21
C PRO A 390 2.28 3.90 9.53
N PHE A 391 2.89 4.29 10.64
CA PHE A 391 2.41 3.90 11.96
C PHE A 391 1.19 4.74 12.35
N ARG A 392 0.02 4.11 12.51
CA ARG A 392 -1.28 4.77 12.79
C ARG A 392 -1.96 4.32 14.07
N TYR A 393 -1.50 3.22 14.69
CA TYR A 393 -2.15 2.61 15.85
C TYR A 393 -1.39 2.87 17.15
N LEU A 394 -2.13 3.18 18.21
CA LEU A 394 -1.70 3.10 19.61
C LEU A 394 -1.89 1.65 20.15
N PRO A 395 -1.32 1.30 21.32
CA PRO A 395 -1.33 -0.08 21.83
C PRO A 395 -2.71 -0.74 21.99
N ASP A 396 -3.74 0.07 22.23
CA ASP A 396 -5.14 -0.34 22.39
C ASP A 396 -5.92 -0.44 21.06
N GLY A 397 -5.28 -0.08 19.94
CA GLY A 397 -5.90 0.05 18.63
C GLY A 397 -6.46 1.45 18.33
N THR A 398 -6.36 2.43 19.25
CA THR A 398 -6.78 3.81 18.97
C THR A 398 -5.94 4.39 17.83
N GLN A 399 -6.60 4.94 16.80
CA GLN A 399 -5.94 5.49 15.62
C GLN A 399 -5.54 6.96 15.80
N TYR A 400 -4.48 7.40 15.12
CA TYR A 400 -4.10 8.82 15.05
C TYR A 400 -3.73 9.28 13.65
N ALA A 401 -4.02 10.56 13.38
CA ALA A 401 -3.57 11.23 12.17
C ALA A 401 -2.07 11.52 12.22
N GLY A 402 -1.44 11.52 11.06
CA GLY A 402 0.00 11.74 10.87
C GLY A 402 0.29 12.01 9.39
N PRO A 403 1.51 12.46 9.05
CA PRO A 403 1.84 12.79 7.67
C PRO A 403 1.93 11.55 6.79
N ASP A 404 1.95 11.79 5.48
CA ASP A 404 2.14 10.83 4.40
C ASP A 404 3.06 11.58 3.41
N PRO A 405 4.36 11.24 3.30
CA PRO A 405 5.05 10.12 3.96
C PRO A 405 5.28 10.35 5.46
N ASP A 406 5.70 9.29 6.15
CA ASP A 406 5.94 9.33 7.59
C ASP A 406 7.13 10.25 7.99
N LEU A 407 7.11 10.81 9.21
CA LEU A 407 8.12 11.79 9.64
C LEU A 407 9.56 11.24 9.57
N GLY A 408 10.47 12.06 9.04
CA GLY A 408 11.89 11.68 8.91
C GLY A 408 12.19 10.73 7.74
N ARG A 409 11.21 10.36 6.92
CA ARG A 409 11.38 9.49 5.74
C ARG A 409 11.67 10.30 4.47
N ASP A 410 12.37 9.67 3.54
CA ASP A 410 12.57 10.06 2.14
C ASP A 410 12.69 8.77 1.29
N GLY A 411 11.68 8.43 0.49
CA GLY A 411 11.63 7.12 -0.20
C GLY A 411 11.76 5.93 0.77
N ASP A 412 12.64 4.96 0.48
CA ASP A 412 13.02 3.88 1.41
C ASP A 412 14.22 4.24 2.31
N THR A 413 14.44 5.52 2.62
CA THR A 413 15.58 6.00 3.43
C THR A 413 15.09 6.82 4.64
N TRP A 414 15.70 6.60 5.80
CA TRP A 414 15.61 7.53 6.92
C TRP A 414 16.54 8.72 6.69
N LYS A 415 16.03 9.94 6.83
CA LYS A 415 16.85 11.16 6.87
C LYS A 415 17.85 11.08 8.03
N ASP A 416 18.97 11.79 7.92
CA ASP A 416 19.95 11.86 9.00
C ASP A 416 19.46 12.82 10.11
N GLN A 417 18.41 12.42 10.80
CA GLN A 417 17.69 13.16 11.84
C GLN A 417 17.34 12.20 12.99
N PRO A 418 18.32 11.85 13.87
CA PRO A 418 18.18 10.74 14.83
C PRO A 418 16.92 10.79 15.70
N GLY A 419 16.48 11.97 16.13
CA GLY A 419 15.25 12.13 16.93
C GLY A 419 13.97 11.71 16.19
N LEU A 420 13.86 11.97 14.88
CA LEU A 420 12.71 11.53 14.08
C LEU A 420 12.74 10.03 13.81
N VAL A 421 13.93 9.45 13.61
CA VAL A 421 14.10 7.99 13.43
C VAL A 421 13.76 7.25 14.72
N GLN A 422 14.14 7.80 15.88
CA GLN A 422 13.73 7.29 17.19
C GLN A 422 12.21 7.42 17.39
N LEU A 423 11.59 8.54 17.02
CA LEU A 423 10.13 8.69 17.03
C LEU A 423 9.44 7.65 16.12
N GLY A 424 10.02 7.36 14.95
CA GLY A 424 9.59 6.27 14.07
C GLY A 424 9.63 4.91 14.78
N ARG A 425 10.77 4.57 15.40
CA ARG A 425 10.94 3.32 16.17
C ARG A 425 9.95 3.22 17.35
N GLN A 426 9.72 4.33 18.06
CA GLN A 426 8.75 4.40 19.15
C GLN A 426 7.33 4.12 18.66
N ARG A 427 6.93 4.73 17.54
CA ARG A 427 5.60 4.53 16.93
C ARG A 427 5.42 3.11 16.38
N HIS A 428 6.46 2.52 15.79
CA HIS A 428 6.48 1.11 15.42
C HIS A 428 6.25 0.19 16.62
N LEU A 429 6.96 0.40 17.74
CA LEU A 429 6.79 -0.44 18.93
C LEU A 429 5.40 -0.29 19.58
N LEU A 430 4.82 0.92 19.58
CA LEU A 430 3.43 1.14 19.99
C LEU A 430 2.45 0.36 19.09
N GLN A 431 2.64 0.42 17.76
CA GLN A 431 1.84 -0.34 16.80
C GLN A 431 2.06 -1.86 16.92
N LEU A 432 3.26 -2.31 17.29
CA LEU A 432 3.57 -3.73 17.54
C LEU A 432 2.91 -4.24 18.82
N THR A 433 2.75 -3.42 19.87
CA THR A 433 1.93 -3.83 21.03
C THR A 433 0.44 -3.98 20.69
N TYR A 434 -0.06 -3.25 19.68
CA TYR A 434 -1.39 -3.51 19.12
C TYR A 434 -1.41 -4.80 18.28
N ALA A 435 -0.37 -5.09 17.48
CA ALA A 435 -0.26 -6.34 16.74
C ALA A 435 -0.20 -7.58 17.67
N ASP A 436 0.51 -7.51 18.80
CA ASP A 436 0.46 -8.52 19.87
C ASP A 436 -0.94 -8.65 20.47
N SER A 437 -1.66 -7.54 20.67
CA SER A 437 -3.05 -7.55 21.13
C SER A 437 -4.02 -8.15 20.11
N VAL A 438 -3.74 -8.03 18.80
CA VAL A 438 -4.49 -8.72 17.73
C VAL A 438 -4.18 -10.23 17.74
N LEU A 439 -2.92 -10.63 17.91
CA LEU A 439 -2.53 -12.03 18.11
C LEU A 439 -3.25 -12.64 19.32
N GLY A 440 -3.30 -11.93 20.45
CA GLY A 440 -4.04 -12.34 21.64
C GLY A 440 -5.53 -12.60 21.37
N GLN A 441 -6.20 -11.71 20.62
CA GLN A 441 -7.60 -11.88 20.25
C GLN A 441 -7.84 -13.06 19.30
N VAL A 442 -6.91 -13.34 18.37
CA VAL A 442 -6.95 -14.57 17.57
C VAL A 442 -6.79 -15.80 18.46
N MET A 443 -5.81 -15.81 19.37
CA MET A 443 -5.58 -16.92 20.28
C MET A 443 -6.78 -17.18 21.20
N ASP A 444 -7.43 -16.14 21.72
CA ASP A 444 -8.63 -16.26 22.54
C ASP A 444 -9.84 -16.77 21.74
N ALA A 445 -10.02 -16.33 20.49
CA ALA A 445 -11.06 -16.85 19.61
C ALA A 445 -10.81 -18.32 19.22
N MET A 446 -9.55 -18.71 19.00
CA MET A 446 -9.16 -20.11 18.79
C MET A 446 -9.38 -20.96 20.05
N LYS A 447 -9.11 -20.44 21.25
CA LYS A 447 -9.40 -21.13 22.52
C LYS A 447 -10.91 -21.28 22.72
N ALA A 448 -11.71 -20.27 22.36
CA ALA A 448 -13.17 -20.30 22.47
C ALA A 448 -13.85 -21.29 21.51
N THR A 449 -13.24 -21.57 20.36
CA THR A 449 -13.72 -22.54 19.36
C THR A 449 -13.07 -23.93 19.48
N GLY A 450 -12.07 -24.11 20.34
CA GLY A 450 -11.28 -25.35 20.45
C GLY A 450 -10.14 -25.48 19.43
N LEU A 451 -10.10 -24.63 18.39
CA LEU A 451 -9.03 -24.59 17.39
C LEU A 451 -7.63 -24.45 17.99
N TYR A 452 -7.47 -23.81 19.15
CA TYR A 452 -6.14 -23.58 19.72
C TYR A 452 -5.41 -24.89 20.11
N ASP A 453 -6.16 -25.91 20.51
CA ASP A 453 -5.60 -27.21 20.86
C ASP A 453 -5.54 -28.15 19.65
N ASP A 454 -6.55 -28.10 18.76
CA ASP A 454 -6.72 -29.05 17.65
C ASP A 454 -6.02 -28.63 16.33
N ALA A 455 -5.73 -27.35 16.13
CA ALA A 455 -5.17 -26.84 14.87
C ALA A 455 -3.64 -26.86 14.81
N LEU A 456 -3.11 -26.96 13.59
CA LEU A 456 -1.77 -26.48 13.28
C LEU A 456 -1.81 -24.95 13.23
N PHE A 457 -1.18 -24.28 14.19
CA PHE A 457 -1.17 -22.82 14.28
C PHE A 457 0.21 -22.26 13.93
N THR A 458 0.28 -21.50 12.84
CA THR A 458 1.50 -20.89 12.30
C THR A 458 1.44 -19.37 12.40
N VAL A 459 2.50 -18.75 12.91
CA VAL A 459 2.67 -17.28 12.91
C VAL A 459 4.05 -16.95 12.37
N VAL A 460 4.14 -16.10 11.35
CA VAL A 460 5.41 -15.68 10.74
C VAL A 460 5.34 -14.22 10.33
N ALA A 461 6.49 -13.55 10.16
CA ALA A 461 6.55 -12.26 9.46
C ALA A 461 7.24 -12.39 8.10
N ASP A 462 6.85 -11.54 7.15
CA ASP A 462 7.38 -11.57 5.79
C ASP A 462 8.81 -11.03 5.70
N HIS A 463 9.09 -9.89 6.34
CA HIS A 463 10.41 -9.28 6.55
C HIS A 463 10.38 -8.34 7.76
N GLY A 464 11.53 -7.78 8.12
CA GLY A 464 11.69 -6.76 9.14
C GLY A 464 11.74 -5.33 8.61
N ILE A 465 12.11 -4.38 9.48
CA ILE A 465 12.33 -2.96 9.19
C ILE A 465 13.51 -2.42 10.02
N SER A 466 14.34 -1.57 9.42
CA SER A 466 15.46 -0.89 10.09
C SER A 466 15.09 0.51 10.58
N PHE A 467 15.69 0.94 11.71
CA PHE A 467 15.52 2.28 12.30
C PHE A 467 16.87 2.99 12.47
N GLN A 468 17.64 3.14 11.39
CA GLN A 468 18.98 3.70 11.41
C GLN A 468 19.08 5.04 10.66
N SER A 469 19.63 6.06 11.35
CA SER A 469 19.75 7.43 10.82
C SER A 469 20.60 7.49 9.55
N GLY A 470 20.07 8.12 8.50
CA GLY A 470 20.75 8.26 7.21
C GLY A 470 20.87 6.97 6.39
N GLN A 471 20.21 5.88 6.79
CA GLN A 471 20.28 4.56 6.14
C GLN A 471 18.95 4.14 5.49
N GLY A 472 19.02 3.08 4.68
CA GLY A 472 17.84 2.43 4.12
C GLY A 472 16.93 1.82 5.20
N ILE A 473 15.62 1.83 4.93
CA ILE A 473 14.56 1.29 5.79
C ILE A 473 14.45 -0.22 5.58
N ARG A 474 14.35 -0.66 4.31
CA ARG A 474 14.39 -2.06 3.87
C ARG A 474 15.58 -2.36 2.95
N GLY A 475 16.19 -1.33 2.37
CA GLY A 475 17.27 -1.44 1.40
C GLY A 475 16.75 -1.62 -0.03
N LEU A 476 15.65 -0.95 -0.38
CA LEU A 476 15.09 -0.91 -1.75
C LEU A 476 15.80 0.09 -2.67
N ASP A 477 16.64 0.98 -2.12
CA ASP A 477 17.50 1.87 -2.91
C ASP A 477 18.71 1.10 -3.44
N VAL A 478 18.56 0.45 -4.59
CA VAL A 478 19.59 -0.40 -5.21
C VAL A 478 20.83 0.35 -5.70
N ASP A 479 20.78 1.68 -5.83
CA ASP A 479 21.96 2.49 -6.14
C ASP A 479 22.87 2.68 -4.91
N LYS A 480 22.37 2.37 -3.70
CA LYS A 480 23.14 2.35 -2.45
C LYS A 480 23.38 0.91 -1.96
N PRO A 481 24.63 0.52 -1.61
CA PRO A 481 24.86 -0.74 -0.91
C PRO A 481 24.13 -0.78 0.44
N ILE A 482 23.39 -1.86 0.72
CA ILE A 482 22.81 -2.11 2.05
C ILE A 482 23.94 -2.35 3.07
N ASP A 483 23.81 -1.75 4.26
CA ASP A 483 24.71 -2.00 5.38
C ASP A 483 24.33 -3.32 6.08
N ASP A 484 25.33 -4.09 6.52
CA ASP A 484 25.15 -5.38 7.20
C ASP A 484 24.19 -5.30 8.40
N SER A 485 24.15 -4.16 9.11
CA SER A 485 23.24 -3.94 10.23
C SER A 485 21.79 -3.70 9.79
N VAL A 486 21.58 -2.95 8.70
CA VAL A 486 20.25 -2.77 8.08
C VAL A 486 19.74 -4.11 7.56
N ALA A 487 20.60 -4.87 6.86
CA ALA A 487 20.28 -6.22 6.42
C ALA A 487 19.91 -7.13 7.60
N ALA A 488 20.66 -7.09 8.70
CA ALA A 488 20.35 -7.88 9.90
C ALA A 488 19.01 -7.51 10.56
N ASP A 489 18.59 -6.23 10.52
CA ASP A 489 17.28 -5.79 11.03
C ASP A 489 16.12 -6.26 10.13
N VAL A 490 16.32 -6.28 8.82
CA VAL A 490 15.29 -6.66 7.84
C VAL A 490 15.20 -8.18 7.64
N MET A 491 16.31 -8.90 7.75
CA MET A 491 16.36 -10.34 7.51
C MET A 491 15.71 -11.17 8.62
N TRP A 492 16.01 -10.92 9.90
CA TRP A 492 15.55 -11.80 10.99
C TRP A 492 14.10 -11.51 11.39
N VAL A 493 13.26 -12.53 11.32
CA VAL A 493 11.81 -12.46 11.54
C VAL A 493 11.35 -13.54 12.52
N PRO A 494 10.28 -13.31 13.29
CA PRO A 494 9.67 -14.37 14.09
C PRO A 494 9.04 -15.46 13.20
N PHE A 495 9.21 -16.72 13.58
CA PHE A 495 8.45 -17.85 13.05
C PHE A 495 8.11 -18.83 14.18
N PHE A 496 6.80 -19.02 14.38
CA PHE A 496 6.21 -19.92 15.35
C PHE A 496 5.35 -20.98 14.64
N LEU A 497 5.43 -22.22 15.09
CA LEU A 497 4.57 -23.31 14.65
C LEU A 497 4.17 -24.15 15.86
N LYS A 498 2.88 -24.13 16.19
CA LYS A 498 2.28 -24.97 17.24
C LYS A 498 1.61 -26.17 16.57
N GLU A 499 2.09 -27.37 16.85
CA GLU A 499 1.46 -28.60 16.39
C GLU A 499 0.14 -28.89 17.16
N PRO A 500 -0.82 -29.62 16.55
CA PRO A 500 -2.00 -30.12 17.25
C PRO A 500 -1.64 -30.86 18.54
N GLY A 501 -2.25 -30.47 19.66
CA GLY A 501 -1.97 -31.01 21.00
C GLY A 501 -0.65 -30.56 21.64
N GLN A 502 0.17 -29.72 20.99
CA GLN A 502 1.37 -29.16 21.61
C GLN A 502 1.00 -28.20 22.75
N THR A 503 1.69 -28.34 23.89
CA THR A 503 1.47 -27.54 25.12
C THR A 503 2.77 -27.05 25.76
N GLU A 504 3.94 -27.52 25.29
CA GLU A 504 5.26 -27.07 25.72
C GLU A 504 6.02 -26.50 24.52
N GLY A 505 6.61 -25.31 24.71
CA GLY A 505 7.38 -24.61 23.68
C GLY A 505 8.82 -25.11 23.53
N VAL A 506 9.34 -25.02 22.31
CA VAL A 506 10.70 -25.44 21.95
C VAL A 506 11.37 -24.33 21.15
N VAL A 507 12.43 -23.73 21.67
CA VAL A 507 13.24 -22.77 20.91
C VAL A 507 14.22 -23.52 20.03
N ASN A 508 14.15 -23.29 18.71
CA ASN A 508 15.10 -23.82 17.73
C ASN A 508 15.92 -22.67 17.11
N ASP A 509 17.25 -22.75 17.24
CA ASP A 509 18.22 -21.80 16.68
C ASP A 509 18.82 -22.26 15.34
N ASP A 510 18.33 -23.36 14.75
CA ASP A 510 18.75 -23.83 13.43
C ASP A 510 18.52 -22.76 12.34
N ASN A 511 19.39 -22.75 11.32
CA ASN A 511 19.24 -21.83 10.19
C ASN A 511 18.01 -22.18 9.33
N VAL A 512 16.93 -21.43 9.56
CA VAL A 512 15.64 -21.49 8.86
C VAL A 512 15.49 -20.27 7.96
N GLU A 513 14.82 -20.44 6.82
CA GLU A 513 14.51 -19.38 5.85
C GLU A 513 13.00 -19.32 5.63
N THR A 514 12.41 -18.18 5.25
CA THR A 514 10.94 -18.08 5.10
C THR A 514 10.34 -19.01 4.03
N ILE A 515 11.14 -19.49 3.08
CA ILE A 515 10.79 -20.57 2.14
C ILE A 515 10.60 -21.94 2.80
N ASP A 516 11.00 -22.12 4.06
CA ASP A 516 10.80 -23.36 4.81
C ASP A 516 9.39 -23.48 5.39
N VAL A 517 8.62 -22.39 5.47
CA VAL A 517 7.31 -22.38 6.14
C VAL A 517 6.35 -23.40 5.51
N LEU A 518 6.16 -23.35 4.18
CA LEU A 518 5.31 -24.32 3.47
C LEU A 518 5.75 -25.79 3.68
N PRO A 519 7.00 -26.21 3.43
CA PRO A 519 7.41 -27.59 3.66
C PRO A 519 7.38 -28.01 5.13
N THR A 520 7.58 -27.09 6.09
CA THR A 520 7.43 -27.39 7.52
C THR A 520 5.97 -27.65 7.88
N MET A 521 5.03 -26.84 7.38
CA MET A 521 3.59 -27.09 7.54
C MET A 521 3.15 -28.39 6.86
N ALA A 522 3.70 -28.71 5.70
CA ALA A 522 3.38 -29.94 4.98
C ALA A 522 3.86 -31.20 5.74
N ASP A 523 5.04 -31.16 6.38
CA ASP A 523 5.56 -32.24 7.22
C ASP A 523 4.72 -32.43 8.51
N ALA A 524 4.34 -31.32 9.16
CA ALA A 524 3.43 -31.33 10.31
C ALA A 524 2.08 -32.02 9.99
N LEU A 525 1.54 -31.80 8.77
CA LEU A 525 0.29 -32.40 8.27
C LEU A 525 0.44 -33.78 7.60
N ASP A 526 1.67 -34.30 7.44
CA ASP A 526 1.99 -35.48 6.61
C ASP A 526 1.40 -35.36 5.18
N VAL A 527 1.66 -34.21 4.54
CA VAL A 527 1.28 -33.87 3.17
C VAL A 527 2.50 -33.88 2.27
N LYS A 528 2.43 -34.61 1.14
CA LYS A 528 3.49 -34.61 0.13
C LYS A 528 3.25 -33.51 -0.90
N ILE A 529 4.14 -32.52 -0.93
CA ILE A 529 4.11 -31.46 -1.95
C ILE A 529 4.43 -32.10 -3.33
N PRO A 530 3.51 -32.04 -4.33
CA PRO A 530 3.69 -32.74 -5.60
C PRO A 530 4.50 -31.93 -6.63
N TRP A 531 5.28 -30.96 -6.18
CA TRP A 531 6.14 -30.10 -7.01
C TRP A 531 7.43 -29.75 -6.27
N HIS A 532 8.42 -29.27 -7.04
CA HIS A 532 9.67 -28.77 -6.50
C HIS A 532 9.45 -27.53 -5.63
N VAL A 533 10.00 -27.56 -4.42
CA VAL A 533 10.16 -26.43 -3.50
C VAL A 533 11.66 -26.25 -3.23
N ASP A 534 12.08 -25.02 -2.97
CA ASP A 534 13.48 -24.66 -2.72
C ASP A 534 13.82 -24.73 -1.21
N GLY A 535 12.82 -24.48 -0.35
CA GLY A 535 12.90 -24.69 1.10
C GLY A 535 12.70 -26.16 1.53
N ARG A 536 12.78 -26.40 2.85
CA ARG A 536 12.70 -27.73 3.48
C ARG A 536 12.04 -27.65 4.86
N SER A 537 11.60 -28.77 5.43
CA SER A 537 10.97 -28.75 6.76
C SER A 537 11.98 -28.36 7.85
N ALA A 538 11.59 -27.44 8.73
CA ALA A 538 12.33 -27.09 9.94
C ALA A 538 12.11 -28.07 11.11
N LEU A 539 11.22 -29.06 10.94
CA LEU A 539 11.03 -30.19 11.86
C LEU A 539 11.97 -31.38 11.53
N GLU A 540 12.66 -31.36 10.38
CA GLU A 540 13.64 -32.39 10.00
C GLU A 540 14.89 -32.36 10.90
N GLN A 541 15.40 -33.54 11.26
CA GLN A 541 16.55 -33.72 12.17
C GLN A 541 17.92 -33.24 11.62
N ALA A 542 17.98 -32.72 10.39
CA ALA A 542 19.22 -32.35 9.72
C ALA A 542 19.25 -30.83 9.43
N PRO A 543 19.90 -30.00 10.26
CA PRO A 543 19.91 -28.55 10.08
C PRO A 543 20.71 -28.09 8.84
N ARG A 544 20.49 -26.84 8.41
CA ARG A 544 21.25 -26.19 7.32
C ARG A 544 22.71 -26.09 7.77
N THR A 545 23.61 -26.80 7.09
CA THR A 545 25.05 -26.70 7.39
C THR A 545 25.70 -25.43 6.84
N THR A 546 24.97 -24.61 6.08
CA THR A 546 25.42 -23.30 5.62
C THR A 546 25.26 -22.27 6.73
N ARG A 547 26.36 -21.59 7.08
CA ARG A 547 26.39 -20.39 7.95
C ARG A 547 26.19 -19.10 7.17
N LYS A 548 25.79 -19.18 5.90
CA LYS A 548 25.40 -18.02 5.08
C LYS A 548 23.90 -18.01 4.91
N LYS A 549 23.31 -16.85 5.18
CA LYS A 549 21.91 -16.52 4.92
C LYS A 549 21.84 -15.59 3.72
N ALA A 550 20.78 -15.70 2.91
CA ALA A 550 20.57 -14.91 1.71
C ALA A 550 19.25 -14.15 1.78
N MET A 551 19.24 -12.94 1.23
CA MET A 551 18.03 -12.14 1.04
C MET A 551 18.12 -11.44 -0.31
N HIS A 552 17.09 -11.62 -1.14
CA HIS A 552 16.87 -10.88 -2.37
C HIS A 552 16.57 -9.42 -2.04
N LEU A 553 17.35 -8.50 -2.61
CA LEU A 553 17.11 -7.07 -2.55
C LEU A 553 16.26 -6.69 -3.77
N ALA A 554 14.97 -6.47 -3.52
CA ALA A 554 14.02 -6.12 -4.56
C ALA A 554 14.31 -4.73 -5.16
N ASP A 555 14.04 -4.60 -6.46
CA ASP A 555 14.14 -3.36 -7.24
C ASP A 555 12.84 -3.16 -8.03
N VAL A 556 12.44 -1.92 -8.33
CA VAL A 556 11.20 -1.62 -9.04
C VAL A 556 11.50 -0.86 -10.32
N ASP A 557 11.51 -1.60 -11.45
CA ASP A 557 11.72 -1.04 -12.77
C ASP A 557 10.41 -0.82 -13.56
N SER A 558 10.50 -0.19 -14.73
CA SER A 558 9.35 0.08 -15.63
C SER A 558 8.45 -1.12 -16.01
N LYS A 559 8.93 -2.36 -15.80
CA LYS A 559 8.27 -3.64 -16.08
C LYS A 559 7.68 -4.28 -14.82
N GLY A 560 8.15 -3.89 -13.63
CA GLY A 560 7.71 -4.46 -12.35
C GLY A 560 8.80 -4.60 -11.31
N VAL A 561 8.46 -5.37 -10.26
CA VAL A 561 9.39 -5.83 -9.24
C VAL A 561 10.39 -6.81 -9.85
N LEU A 562 11.65 -6.49 -9.75
CA LEU A 562 12.78 -7.41 -9.85
C LEU A 562 13.02 -7.99 -8.46
N ALA A 563 13.16 -9.31 -8.34
CA ALA A 563 13.65 -9.91 -7.11
C ALA A 563 15.11 -9.51 -6.84
N GLY A 564 15.82 -9.11 -7.90
CA GLY A 564 17.15 -8.53 -7.78
C GLY A 564 18.18 -9.52 -7.27
N LYS A 565 19.30 -8.99 -6.79
CA LYS A 565 20.45 -9.81 -6.42
C LYS A 565 20.35 -10.24 -4.95
N ALA A 566 20.54 -11.53 -4.69
CA ALA A 566 20.76 -12.04 -3.35
C ALA A 566 21.97 -11.35 -2.69
N TYR A 567 21.71 -10.56 -1.66
CA TYR A 567 22.68 -10.15 -0.65
C TYR A 567 22.89 -11.31 0.32
N THR A 568 24.11 -11.46 0.85
CA THR A 568 24.46 -12.59 1.73
C THR A 568 25.16 -12.11 2.98
N LEU A 569 24.66 -12.53 4.14
CA LEU A 569 25.25 -12.25 5.44
C LEU A 569 25.73 -13.54 6.11
N ASP A 570 26.82 -13.44 6.87
CA ASP A 570 27.25 -14.53 7.75
C ASP A 570 26.31 -14.59 8.96
N GLU A 571 25.88 -15.80 9.31
CA GLU A 571 24.87 -16.06 10.33
C GLU A 571 25.29 -15.52 11.71
N ASP A 572 26.53 -15.77 12.13
CA ASP A 572 27.03 -15.33 13.44
C ASP A 572 27.22 -13.80 13.48
N ALA A 573 27.67 -13.21 12.37
CA ALA A 573 27.81 -11.77 12.24
C ALA A 573 26.45 -11.05 12.25
N GLY A 574 25.49 -11.52 11.44
CA GLY A 574 24.16 -10.95 11.33
C GLY A 574 23.33 -11.12 12.61
N TRP A 575 23.35 -12.32 13.22
CA TRP A 575 22.72 -12.56 14.52
C TRP A 575 23.24 -11.57 15.58
N LYS A 576 24.57 -11.43 15.69
CA LYS A 576 25.19 -10.49 16.62
C LYS A 576 24.79 -9.04 16.34
N LEU A 577 24.69 -8.63 15.08
CA LEU A 577 24.24 -7.30 14.71
C LEU A 577 22.79 -7.08 15.15
N MET A 578 21.88 -8.01 14.81
CA MET A 578 20.46 -7.92 15.13
C MET A 578 20.21 -7.86 16.65
N VAL A 579 20.78 -8.80 17.41
CA VAL A 579 20.64 -8.87 18.88
C VAL A 579 21.18 -7.61 19.56
N ALA A 580 22.26 -7.02 19.05
CA ALA A 580 22.83 -5.79 19.60
C ALA A 580 21.88 -4.58 19.51
N ARG A 581 20.77 -4.67 18.74
CA ARG A 581 19.70 -3.66 18.64
C ARG A 581 18.36 -4.13 19.24
N GLY A 582 18.36 -5.14 20.11
CA GLY A 582 17.17 -5.61 20.84
C GLY A 582 16.35 -4.49 21.53
N VAL A 583 15.08 -4.75 21.82
CA VAL A 583 14.10 -3.74 22.27
C VAL A 583 14.52 -3.00 23.54
N ASP A 584 15.26 -3.67 24.43
CA ASP A 584 15.79 -3.13 25.69
C ASP A 584 16.96 -2.14 25.51
N THR A 585 17.50 -2.02 24.30
CA THR A 585 18.46 -0.96 23.93
C THR A 585 17.82 0.41 23.71
N PHE A 586 16.49 0.43 23.56
CA PHE A 586 15.73 1.63 23.18
C PHE A 586 14.60 1.93 24.19
N VAL A 587 13.98 0.90 24.75
CA VAL A 587 12.93 1.03 25.76
C VAL A 587 13.51 0.62 27.13
N PRO A 588 13.23 1.36 28.23
CA PRO A 588 13.63 0.93 29.57
C PRO A 588 13.22 -0.51 29.89
N GLN A 589 14.11 -1.31 30.50
CA GLN A 589 13.87 -2.74 30.79
C GLN A 589 12.67 -3.02 31.72
N SER A 590 12.17 -2.02 32.45
CA SER A 590 11.00 -2.18 33.31
C SER A 590 10.28 -0.86 33.57
N GLY A 591 9.06 -0.94 34.11
CA GLY A 591 8.24 0.21 34.48
C GLY A 591 6.99 0.36 33.61
N LYS A 592 5.93 0.93 34.19
CA LYS A 592 4.70 1.25 33.46
C LYS A 592 4.97 2.36 32.44
N ASP A 593 4.25 2.33 31.32
CA ASP A 593 4.28 3.36 30.27
C ASP A 593 5.67 3.57 29.64
N ARG A 594 6.56 2.57 29.73
CA ARG A 594 7.97 2.68 29.28
C ARG A 594 8.14 3.02 27.79
N LEU A 595 7.19 2.67 26.93
CA LEU A 595 7.16 3.09 25.51
C LEU A 595 6.99 4.60 25.32
N TYR A 596 6.53 5.34 26.34
CA TYR A 596 6.43 6.81 26.32
C TYR A 596 7.54 7.49 27.16
N ARG A 597 8.42 6.70 27.79
CA ARG A 597 9.53 7.17 28.65
C ARG A 597 10.86 7.01 27.90
N ILE A 598 10.94 7.70 26.76
CA ILE A 598 12.05 7.69 25.81
C ILE A 598 12.56 9.12 25.63
N GLY A 599 13.85 9.30 25.36
CA GLY A 599 14.52 10.61 25.24
C GLY A 599 15.39 10.93 26.45
N GLU A 600 15.89 12.16 26.52
CA GLU A 600 16.83 12.60 27.58
C GLU A 600 16.17 12.78 28.97
N HIS A 601 14.85 13.03 29.01
CA HIS A 601 14.11 13.41 30.22
C HIS A 601 12.90 12.51 30.56
N PRO A 602 13.06 11.17 30.60
CA PRO A 602 11.96 10.23 30.85
C PRO A 602 11.31 10.37 32.24
N GLU A 603 11.99 11.02 33.19
CA GLU A 603 11.48 11.35 34.52
C GLU A 603 10.34 12.38 34.51
N LEU A 604 10.22 13.20 33.47
CA LEU A 604 9.14 14.19 33.34
C LEU A 604 7.81 13.56 32.91
N PHE A 605 7.79 12.31 32.44
CA PHE A 605 6.57 11.64 32.00
C PHE A 605 5.54 11.49 33.14
N GLY A 606 4.38 12.13 32.97
CA GLY A 606 3.28 12.13 33.92
C GLY A 606 3.37 13.20 35.01
N THR A 607 4.30 14.15 34.91
CA THR A 607 4.37 15.30 35.85
C THR A 607 3.35 16.38 35.47
N GLU A 608 2.72 17.00 36.48
CA GLU A 608 1.90 18.20 36.30
C GLU A 608 2.80 19.44 36.22
N VAL A 609 2.54 20.32 35.26
CA VAL A 609 3.34 21.53 35.03
C VAL A 609 2.85 22.67 35.93
N ASP A 610 3.67 23.02 36.93
CA ASP A 610 3.55 24.25 37.68
C ASP A 610 4.55 25.28 37.14
N ALA A 611 4.18 25.97 36.06
CA ALA A 611 5.05 26.92 35.34
C ALA A 611 5.45 28.16 36.18
N ASP A 612 4.79 28.40 37.32
CA ASP A 612 5.17 29.47 38.26
C ASP A 612 6.27 29.02 39.25
N HIS A 613 6.53 27.70 39.37
CA HIS A 613 7.46 27.12 40.35
C HIS A 613 8.54 26.20 39.77
N ASP A 614 8.33 25.61 38.59
CA ASP A 614 9.34 24.77 37.94
C ASP A 614 10.34 25.60 37.13
N ALA A 615 11.46 25.94 37.78
CA ALA A 615 12.56 26.69 37.18
C ALA A 615 13.29 25.94 36.04
N THR A 616 12.98 24.66 35.78
CA THR A 616 13.57 23.87 34.68
C THR A 616 12.72 23.89 33.40
N LEU A 617 11.46 24.31 33.49
CA LEU A 617 10.51 24.34 32.37
C LEU A 617 10.22 25.77 31.92
N THR A 618 10.77 26.18 30.77
CA THR A 618 10.47 27.48 30.15
C THR A 618 9.33 27.33 29.13
N PRO A 619 8.16 27.98 29.30
CA PRO A 619 7.09 27.93 28.30
C PRO A 619 7.55 28.48 26.94
N ILE A 620 7.14 27.83 25.86
CA ILE A 620 7.44 28.24 24.48
C ILE A 620 6.17 28.29 23.63
N ASP A 621 6.15 29.22 22.66
CA ASP A 621 5.06 29.34 21.69
C ASP A 621 5.18 28.21 20.65
N GLY A 622 4.08 27.51 20.40
CA GLY A 622 3.98 26.43 19.41
C GLY A 622 2.73 26.55 18.54
N LEU A 623 2.91 26.56 17.21
CA LEU A 623 1.84 26.52 16.22
C LEU A 623 1.58 25.07 15.82
N LEU A 624 0.46 24.50 16.30
CA LEU A 624 0.07 23.11 16.01
C LEU A 624 -0.18 22.87 14.52
N ASP A 625 0.23 21.70 14.05
CA ASP A 625 -0.21 21.14 12.76
C ASP A 625 -1.70 20.77 12.80
N ALA A 626 -2.38 20.81 11.65
CA ALA A 626 -3.81 20.47 11.55
C ALA A 626 -4.12 19.02 11.96
N THR A 627 -3.17 18.09 11.82
CA THR A 627 -3.28 16.70 12.29
C THR A 627 -3.21 16.56 13.81
N SER A 628 -2.80 17.63 14.51
CA SER A 628 -2.68 17.71 15.96
C SER A 628 -3.73 18.62 16.61
N ASP A 629 -4.80 18.98 15.90
CA ASP A 629 -5.89 19.77 16.49
C ASP A 629 -6.59 18.98 17.61
N ALA A 630 -6.57 19.57 18.81
CA ALA A 630 -7.20 19.03 20.01
C ALA A 630 -8.41 19.88 20.48
N SER A 631 -8.98 20.69 19.58
CA SER A 631 -10.08 21.61 19.88
C SER A 631 -11.43 20.94 20.17
N ASP A 632 -11.69 19.77 19.58
CA ASP A 632 -12.88 18.93 19.81
C ASP A 632 -12.53 17.44 19.66
N VAL A 633 -11.94 16.85 20.70
CA VAL A 633 -11.55 15.42 20.72
C VAL A 633 -12.68 14.59 21.32
N ASP A 634 -13.01 13.45 20.72
CA ASP A 634 -13.84 12.43 21.36
C ASP A 634 -13.05 11.12 21.47
N PRO A 635 -12.40 10.82 22.62
CA PRO A 635 -11.63 9.59 22.78
C PRO A 635 -12.45 8.32 22.55
N ALA A 636 -13.78 8.38 22.75
CA ALA A 636 -14.69 7.26 22.47
C ALA A 636 -14.96 7.03 20.96
N SER A 637 -14.39 7.85 20.07
CA SER A 637 -14.46 7.65 18.61
C SER A 637 -13.49 6.59 18.08
N GLY A 638 -12.54 6.13 18.90
CA GLY A 638 -11.43 5.29 18.46
C GLY A 638 -10.30 6.06 17.76
N SER A 639 -10.34 7.40 17.77
CA SER A 639 -9.22 8.22 17.29
C SER A 639 -8.97 9.47 18.13
N VAL A 640 -7.69 9.84 18.26
CA VAL A 640 -7.19 11.00 19.01
C VAL A 640 -5.97 11.62 18.31
N PRO A 641 -5.64 12.90 18.52
CA PRO A 641 -4.46 13.56 17.94
C PRO A 641 -3.17 13.16 18.68
N ALA A 642 -2.86 11.86 18.74
CA ALA A 642 -1.75 11.32 19.53
C ALA A 642 -0.36 11.78 19.06
N LEU A 643 -0.19 11.97 17.75
CA LEU A 643 1.04 12.55 17.18
C LEU A 643 0.93 14.08 17.21
N VAL A 644 1.42 14.66 18.30
CA VAL A 644 1.49 16.12 18.49
C VAL A 644 2.66 16.67 17.69
N ARG A 645 2.36 17.56 16.74
CA ARG A 645 3.32 18.27 15.89
C ARG A 645 3.09 19.77 16.00
N ALA A 646 4.16 20.53 16.13
CA ALA A 646 4.10 22.00 16.11
C ALA A 646 5.38 22.61 15.56
N ILE A 647 5.25 23.76 14.89
CA ILE A 647 6.37 24.69 14.67
C ILE A 647 6.58 25.47 15.97
N VAL A 648 7.81 25.52 16.48
CA VAL A 648 8.16 26.16 17.75
C VAL A 648 9.09 27.36 17.56
N ASP A 649 8.78 28.47 18.25
CA ASP A 649 9.53 29.71 18.12
C ASP A 649 10.66 29.82 19.15
N LYS A 650 11.80 30.39 18.71
CA LYS A 650 12.98 30.72 19.56
C LYS A 650 13.66 29.51 20.24
N VAL A 651 13.37 28.30 19.81
CA VAL A 651 14.04 27.07 20.25
C VAL A 651 15.06 26.63 19.20
N PRO A 652 16.35 26.45 19.55
CA PRO A 652 17.32 25.82 18.65
C PRO A 652 16.98 24.33 18.40
N ALA A 653 17.20 23.85 17.19
CA ALA A 653 17.18 22.40 16.92
C ALA A 653 18.20 21.67 17.83
N GLY A 654 17.85 20.46 18.26
CA GLY A 654 18.55 19.69 19.29
C GLY A 654 18.28 20.15 20.73
N SER A 655 17.32 21.05 20.98
CA SER A 655 16.91 21.39 22.34
C SER A 655 15.80 20.44 22.82
N PRO A 656 15.86 19.94 24.07
CA PRO A 656 14.79 19.13 24.64
C PRO A 656 13.54 19.97 24.89
N VAL A 657 12.39 19.45 24.44
CA VAL A 657 11.07 20.03 24.62
C VAL A 657 10.13 19.01 25.26
N ALA A 658 9.56 19.37 26.41
CA ALA A 658 8.45 18.67 27.02
C ALA A 658 7.12 19.07 26.36
N VAL A 659 6.34 18.07 25.97
CA VAL A 659 5.01 18.22 25.39
C VAL A 659 3.98 17.85 26.45
N ALA A 660 3.14 18.81 26.82
CA ALA A 660 2.10 18.63 27.82
C ALA A 660 0.70 18.77 27.22
N VAL A 661 -0.21 17.90 27.68
CA VAL A 661 -1.64 17.94 27.33
C VAL A 661 -2.42 18.07 28.63
N ASN A 662 -3.31 19.08 28.67
CA ASN A 662 -4.10 19.46 29.85
C ASN A 662 -3.26 19.74 31.11
N GLY A 663 -2.03 20.24 30.93
CA GLY A 663 -1.11 20.56 32.03
C GLY A 663 -0.29 19.38 32.55
N THR A 664 -0.39 18.19 31.97
CA THR A 664 0.48 17.04 32.30
C THR A 664 1.47 16.78 31.17
N ILE A 665 2.76 16.62 31.47
CA ILE A 665 3.79 16.23 30.49
C ILE A 665 3.59 14.77 30.09
N TRP A 666 3.51 14.50 28.79
CA TRP A 666 3.29 13.16 28.25
C TRP A 666 4.41 12.66 27.34
N SER A 667 5.35 13.53 26.96
CA SER A 667 6.48 13.18 26.10
C SER A 667 7.57 14.23 26.22
N THR A 668 8.83 13.84 25.98
CA THR A 668 10.00 14.71 25.91
C THR A 668 10.76 14.39 24.64
N VAL A 669 10.92 15.37 23.76
CA VAL A 669 11.49 15.16 22.41
C VAL A 669 12.45 16.28 22.04
N ASP A 670 13.38 16.00 21.13
CA ASP A 670 14.27 17.02 20.59
C ASP A 670 13.56 17.84 19.51
N ALA A 671 13.70 19.16 19.57
CA ALA A 671 13.31 20.03 18.47
C ALA A 671 14.18 19.76 17.23
N TYR A 672 13.59 19.71 16.03
CA TYR A 672 14.28 19.38 14.79
C TYR A 672 14.07 20.46 13.71
N THR A 673 14.99 20.55 12.75
CA THR A 673 14.87 21.49 11.62
C THR A 673 13.92 20.93 10.55
N ASP A 674 12.93 21.72 10.17
CA ASP A 674 11.88 21.38 9.20
C ASP A 674 11.76 22.52 8.17
N GLY A 675 12.48 22.39 7.05
CA GLY A 675 12.66 23.48 6.09
C GLY A 675 13.34 24.70 6.73
N ASP A 676 12.69 25.86 6.65
CA ASP A 676 13.13 27.13 7.26
C ASP A 676 12.70 27.27 8.74
N HIS A 677 12.02 26.26 9.31
CA HIS A 677 11.44 26.29 10.65
C HIS A 677 12.12 25.31 11.61
N VAL A 678 11.88 25.49 12.91
CA VAL A 678 12.14 24.48 13.93
C VAL A 678 10.81 23.91 14.39
N SER A 679 10.71 22.59 14.41
CA SER A 679 9.50 21.85 14.73
C SER A 679 9.75 20.88 15.89
N VAL A 680 8.67 20.45 16.53
CA VAL A 680 8.65 19.32 17.47
C VAL A 680 7.62 18.31 17.00
N ALA A 681 7.91 17.02 17.22
CA ALA A 681 6.99 15.93 16.96
C ALA A 681 7.08 14.92 18.10
N ALA A 682 5.96 14.63 18.76
CA ALA A 682 5.90 13.76 19.91
C ALA A 682 4.67 12.86 19.86
N ILE A 683 4.82 11.59 20.22
CA ILE A 683 3.70 10.68 20.44
C ILE A 683 3.29 10.74 21.93
N VAL A 684 2.01 10.93 22.19
CA VAL A 684 1.40 10.92 23.54
C VAL A 684 0.34 9.81 23.63
N PRO A 685 0.04 9.27 24.82
CA PRO A 685 -0.98 8.23 24.95
C PRO A 685 -2.39 8.79 24.76
N ASP A 686 -3.33 7.91 24.40
CA ASP A 686 -4.77 8.17 24.28
C ASP A 686 -5.35 8.90 25.51
N ARG A 687 -4.98 8.42 26.71
CA ARG A 687 -5.44 8.91 28.01
C ARG A 687 -4.92 10.30 28.39
N ALA A 688 -4.10 10.93 27.54
CA ALA A 688 -3.77 12.34 27.65
C ALA A 688 -4.99 13.24 27.31
N PHE A 689 -5.93 12.72 26.51
CA PHE A 689 -7.07 13.47 26.00
C PHE A 689 -8.36 13.19 26.77
N THR A 690 -9.20 14.22 26.85
CA THR A 690 -10.55 14.20 27.42
C THR A 690 -11.56 14.66 26.37
N LYS A 691 -12.86 14.43 26.61
CA LYS A 691 -13.90 14.80 25.64
C LYS A 691 -14.04 16.32 25.51
N GLY A 692 -13.96 16.82 24.28
CA GLY A 692 -14.05 18.24 23.92
C GLY A 692 -12.67 18.88 23.76
N LYS A 693 -12.54 20.12 24.20
CA LYS A 693 -11.30 20.90 24.04
C LYS A 693 -10.23 20.47 25.03
N ASN A 694 -9.05 20.13 24.50
CA ASN A 694 -7.84 19.88 25.28
C ASN A 694 -6.81 20.99 25.01
N ALA A 695 -5.97 21.28 26.00
CA ALA A 695 -4.89 22.26 25.87
C ALA A 695 -3.56 21.55 25.61
N VAL A 696 -2.95 21.78 24.45
CA VAL A 696 -1.59 21.30 24.14
C VAL A 696 -0.62 22.46 24.36
N THR A 697 0.45 22.21 25.10
CA THR A 697 1.43 23.22 25.53
C THR A 697 2.85 22.65 25.49
N PHE A 698 3.81 23.53 25.25
CA PHE A 698 5.20 23.16 25.00
C PHE A 698 6.13 23.90 25.98
N TYR A 699 7.13 23.20 26.50
CA TYR A 699 8.10 23.75 27.43
C TYR A 699 9.50 23.32 27.02
N ARG A 700 10.42 24.27 26.88
CA ARG A 700 11.83 23.96 26.75
C ARG A 700 12.36 23.52 28.12
N VAL A 701 13.06 22.39 28.16
CA VAL A 701 13.78 21.90 29.35
C VAL A 701 15.16 22.57 29.41
N GLY A 702 15.65 22.93 30.61
CA GLY A 702 16.81 23.80 30.80
C GLY A 702 17.78 23.38 31.90
#